data_AF-A0A146GCC4-F1
#
_entry.id   AF-A0A146GCC4-F1
#
_cell.length_a   1.000
_cell.length_b   1.000
_cell.length_c   1.000
_cell.angle_alpha   90.00
_cell.angle_beta   90.00
_cell.angle_gamma   90.00
#
_symmetry.space_group_name_H-M   'P 1'
#
loop_
_entity.id
_entity.type
_entity.pdbx_description
1 polymer ?
#
loop_
_entity_poly.entity_id
_entity_poly.type
_entity_poly.pdbx_seq_one_letter_code
_entity_poly.pdbx_strand_id
1 'polypeptide(L)'
;MPGTPLETLRRIDSPLATLPAKVAANAVWCDRVVYAPNDPAGQLLVVSTVLSKASAGTRLEVSLLDGKGQALATESYLTEEGKPAYLVAGKLNAGALPEGSYTLAARIVLSSGGGETALVSGTFSVGKALRPEAGFPAAGVPLMVPPIEATGETIAPISFGVPLPFGALSPGEKLEVWEGDQPILTQSQPMAYWGPGPDDSVRWMGISFVARYRDGKAQKYVLKKAAAEVASPLKVAESAESVVIETGAVRFQISKRAFRGPEQIEVKQGETWARLSTTVNSAGAYLVDEKGTRYEASADLAPEVRIDENGPVRAAVSIRGWYVNPANPQDRLCQFQVRLYAYAGLSRIDGFQRTIITYDTHARKLADVGFSVPVAAAGQNAVQWYTGIDGQIQSGSVASTGSVFFAQAAPDAVWLNHIDGDPAGKRSDGWLAVRDSTVTAAGFLRDVWEKFPKEISYSSGEMTFHSWPKHGRRIVAPEEEIKRENIHRNLFAHQGPLLDLQLPEVYFNQLRTWHDALRWDRENTSFIGYRSDGSGVSMSIRFGVEYFPGKTPDAAVASQSMVNQTAPSAITDPAWNVGSGVIPFLTAAGDPRWERSDALLEAYATGMSNLAAVGRIYGMWIYGNTNNNWDTGLKAPWLHRIWQNSHYGHASFPWKFYFRSGDPRFLKMARAQTGNLMDVGIVHYVPPEEAGTYAGKTPGGLYHAKGWLPWGVRLRGEFPTDSDVGILQHWTNPKVFLERYLTEVDLEARDVFDLWYNRLVSQYQYRSHYGVGRELTQSISELVDIYQTIWDPRLVGYLRPMGDSALGTPFWNYPSQLGFAFFNRTWPIRYFVFARDPKVIERLEEALPTENYGPYGMASAALLLSQKKEMERAPRLLSVLENADQKVFRSPGDPLDGYGAYSSAVDSRMLDEIPGVQAALAELSPAELNKARAQGVNLDPVFPARSGKNQVRDGSESALILALNPDGRPFKLRFESRMGVDMLPSIARIVDPAGKEVRQIPLHDRNADGSPRQLRYLSNEAPVFEIPGGLPGVYRIEFYGYYPIYRAPLTDLPNEVAVLGQGSQAVNGFLFAPKAGQLTLNFAAGKPQGASRPLSFAVQNLDDGKTFETILLFGSSRTSDSVTLQGGLQGVRAEVSAPGLSWLPADQTVFFAHRWDDFAPVLGRIGEQSTKLDNTSLPAAPGGESAGAEE
;
A
#
# COMPACT_ATOMS: atom_id res chain seq x y z
N MET A 1 -0.17 -26.12 -34.36
CA MET A 1 -0.83 -27.37 -33.93
C MET A 1 -1.61 -27.03 -32.66
N PRO A 2 -2.90 -27.37 -32.50
CA PRO A 2 -3.49 -27.21 -31.18
C PRO A 2 -2.83 -28.25 -30.27
N GLY A 3 -2.09 -27.77 -29.26
CA GLY A 3 -1.51 -28.62 -28.23
C GLY A 3 -2.59 -29.34 -27.44
N THR A 4 -2.19 -30.24 -26.54
CA THR A 4 -3.15 -30.89 -25.64
C THR A 4 -3.90 -29.83 -24.81
N PRO A 5 -5.22 -29.99 -24.58
CA PRO A 5 -6.00 -29.04 -23.78
C PRO A 5 -5.46 -28.84 -22.36
N LEU A 6 -4.79 -29.86 -21.83
CA LEU A 6 -4.14 -29.88 -20.54
C LEU A 6 -2.66 -30.23 -20.75
N GLU A 7 -1.76 -29.39 -20.23
CA GLU A 7 -0.32 -29.64 -20.23
C GLU A 7 0.14 -30.35 -18.94
N THR A 8 1.36 -30.88 -18.95
CA THR A 8 1.94 -31.65 -17.84
C THR A 8 1.88 -30.91 -16.50
N LEU A 9 1.43 -31.63 -15.47
CA LEU A 9 1.35 -31.14 -14.10
C LEU A 9 2.74 -31.09 -13.44
N ARG A 10 3.00 -30.03 -12.67
CA ARG A 10 4.26 -29.85 -11.93
C ARG A 10 4.03 -29.45 -10.48
N ARG A 11 4.81 -30.02 -9.58
CA ARG A 11 4.89 -29.58 -8.18
C ARG A 11 5.43 -28.16 -8.12
N ILE A 12 4.85 -27.34 -7.24
CA ILE A 12 5.44 -26.05 -6.87
C ILE A 12 6.13 -26.23 -5.52
N ASP A 13 7.43 -25.95 -5.49
CA ASP A 13 8.19 -25.92 -4.25
C ASP A 13 7.77 -24.70 -3.41
N SER A 14 7.43 -24.96 -2.15
CA SER A 14 7.23 -23.93 -1.13
C SER A 14 8.25 -24.13 -0.01
N PRO A 15 8.94 -23.05 0.43
CA PRO A 15 9.91 -23.11 1.54
C PRO A 15 9.32 -23.66 2.85
N LEU A 16 7.99 -23.69 3.00
CA LEU A 16 7.29 -24.13 4.22
C LEU A 16 6.57 -25.49 4.08
N ALA A 17 6.98 -26.35 3.15
CA ALA A 17 6.38 -27.69 2.98
C ALA A 17 6.46 -28.59 4.23
N THR A 18 7.20 -28.18 5.26
CA THR A 18 7.37 -28.85 6.56
C THR A 18 6.46 -28.31 7.68
N LEU A 19 5.79 -27.17 7.52
CA LEU A 19 4.84 -26.65 8.51
C LEU A 19 3.42 -27.14 8.22
N PRO A 20 2.64 -27.59 9.24
CA PRO A 20 1.27 -28.04 9.03
C PRO A 20 0.41 -26.89 8.50
N ALA A 21 0.11 -26.95 7.20
CA ALA A 21 -0.78 -26.02 6.52
C ALA A 21 -2.19 -26.12 7.11
N LYS A 22 -2.65 -25.00 7.67
CA LYS A 22 -4.01 -24.48 7.89
C LYS A 22 -4.88 -24.37 6.66
N VAL A 23 -4.74 -25.30 5.71
CA VAL A 23 -5.54 -25.41 4.50
C VAL A 23 -7.03 -25.40 4.83
N ALA A 24 -7.86 -24.40 4.51
CA ALA A 24 -9.30 -24.53 4.74
C ALA A 24 -9.97 -25.61 3.85
N ALA A 25 -9.39 -25.98 2.69
CA ALA A 25 -9.94 -27.00 1.82
C ALA A 25 -8.92 -27.61 0.83
N ASN A 26 -9.21 -28.84 0.41
CA ASN A 26 -8.64 -29.50 -0.77
C ASN A 26 -9.41 -29.04 -2.02
N ALA A 27 -8.75 -28.40 -3.00
CA ALA A 27 -9.44 -27.80 -4.14
C ALA A 27 -8.59 -27.76 -5.42
N VAL A 28 -9.28 -27.64 -6.55
CA VAL A 28 -8.71 -27.31 -7.87
C VAL A 28 -9.33 -26.00 -8.35
N TRP A 29 -8.49 -25.05 -8.72
CA TRP A 29 -8.92 -23.77 -9.26
C TRP A 29 -8.34 -23.52 -10.64
N CYS A 30 -9.14 -22.88 -11.49
CA CYS A 30 -8.68 -22.23 -12.71
C CYS A 30 -8.47 -20.76 -12.40
N ASP A 31 -7.52 -20.11 -13.08
CA ASP A 31 -7.27 -18.69 -12.85
C ASP A 31 -8.42 -17.78 -13.31
N ARG A 32 -9.23 -18.20 -14.29
CA ARG A 32 -10.40 -17.45 -14.81
C ARG A 32 -11.69 -18.25 -14.73
N VAL A 33 -12.83 -17.55 -14.75
CA VAL A 33 -14.17 -18.15 -14.90
C VAL A 33 -14.55 -18.29 -16.37
N VAL A 34 -14.23 -17.28 -17.17
CA VAL A 34 -14.52 -17.26 -18.60
C VAL A 34 -13.25 -16.94 -19.40
N TYR A 35 -12.84 -17.88 -20.23
CA TYR A 35 -11.77 -17.68 -21.21
C TYR A 35 -12.35 -17.17 -22.53
N ALA A 36 -11.59 -16.31 -23.21
CA ALA A 36 -11.85 -15.93 -24.59
C ALA A 36 -11.26 -17.01 -25.52
N PRO A 37 -11.84 -17.24 -26.72
CA PRO A 37 -11.31 -18.26 -27.63
C PRO A 37 -9.85 -18.04 -28.07
N ASN A 38 -9.39 -16.79 -28.08
CA ASN A 38 -8.00 -16.43 -28.38
C ASN A 38 -7.15 -16.14 -27.13
N ASP A 39 -7.60 -16.53 -25.94
CA ASP A 39 -6.70 -16.54 -24.79
C ASP A 39 -5.64 -17.63 -25.02
N PRO A 40 -4.34 -17.27 -25.04
CA PRO A 40 -3.31 -18.21 -25.49
C PRO A 40 -3.06 -19.35 -24.48
N ALA A 41 -3.25 -19.08 -23.19
CA ALA A 41 -3.35 -20.08 -22.13
C ALA A 41 -3.96 -19.53 -20.82
N GLY A 42 -4.41 -20.46 -19.97
CA GLY A 42 -4.75 -20.26 -18.56
C GLY A 42 -3.88 -21.10 -17.64
N GLN A 43 -4.05 -20.91 -16.33
CA GLN A 43 -3.39 -21.75 -15.32
C GLN A 43 -4.40 -22.42 -14.41
N LEU A 44 -4.03 -23.60 -13.93
CA LEU A 44 -4.72 -24.26 -12.83
C LEU A 44 -3.78 -24.45 -11.64
N LEU A 45 -4.38 -24.46 -10.46
CA LEU A 45 -3.71 -24.78 -9.20
C LEU A 45 -4.52 -25.83 -8.45
N VAL A 46 -3.85 -26.92 -8.07
CA VAL A 46 -4.34 -27.92 -7.14
C VAL A 46 -3.69 -27.69 -5.78
N VAL A 47 -4.51 -27.57 -4.75
CA VAL A 47 -4.07 -27.42 -3.36
C VAL A 47 -4.56 -28.62 -2.57
N SER A 48 -3.64 -29.37 -1.98
CA SER A 48 -4.01 -30.55 -1.19
C SER A 48 -3.11 -30.80 0.02
N THR A 49 -3.72 -30.87 1.21
CA THR A 49 -3.06 -31.29 2.45
C THR A 49 -2.86 -32.81 2.53
N VAL A 50 -3.54 -33.57 1.66
CA VAL A 50 -3.37 -35.02 1.56
C VAL A 50 -2.06 -35.31 0.84
N LEU A 51 -1.80 -34.66 -0.30
CA LEU A 51 -0.55 -34.83 -1.05
C LEU A 51 0.69 -34.40 -0.26
N SER A 52 0.58 -33.44 0.67
CA SER A 52 1.70 -33.05 1.54
C SER A 52 2.10 -34.13 2.55
N LYS A 53 1.23 -35.11 2.82
CA LYS A 53 1.48 -36.23 3.74
C LYS A 53 1.55 -37.59 3.04
N ALA A 54 1.38 -37.60 1.72
CA ALA A 54 1.31 -38.81 0.94
C ALA A 54 2.69 -39.47 0.78
N SER A 55 2.70 -40.81 0.71
CA SER A 55 3.90 -41.57 0.35
C SER A 55 4.32 -41.27 -1.08
N ALA A 56 5.60 -41.50 -1.39
CA ALA A 56 6.11 -41.46 -2.76
C ALA A 56 5.30 -42.40 -3.68
N GLY A 57 5.14 -42.00 -4.95
CA GLY A 57 4.35 -42.73 -5.94
C GLY A 57 2.83 -42.59 -5.80
N THR A 58 2.35 -41.75 -4.87
CA THR A 58 0.93 -41.35 -4.83
C THR A 58 0.62 -40.53 -6.08
N ARG A 59 -0.48 -40.88 -6.77
CA ARG A 59 -0.85 -40.26 -8.03
C ARG A 59 -1.96 -39.24 -7.83
N LEU A 60 -1.70 -37.99 -8.20
CA LEU A 60 -2.73 -36.99 -8.43
C LEU A 60 -3.16 -37.08 -9.90
N GLU A 61 -4.43 -37.33 -10.17
CA GLU A 61 -4.99 -37.24 -11.51
C GLU A 61 -5.88 -36.00 -11.62
N VAL A 62 -5.70 -35.23 -12.68
CA VAL A 62 -6.54 -34.08 -13.02
C VAL A 62 -7.16 -34.33 -14.39
N SER A 63 -8.48 -34.39 -14.44
CA SER A 63 -9.26 -34.61 -15.66
C SER A 63 -10.03 -33.36 -16.03
N LEU A 64 -9.92 -32.95 -17.29
CA LEU A 64 -10.72 -31.93 -17.91
C LEU A 64 -11.96 -32.57 -18.52
N LEU A 65 -13.14 -32.22 -18.01
CA LEU A 65 -14.44 -32.74 -18.43
C LEU A 65 -15.20 -31.67 -19.21
N ASP A 66 -15.89 -32.05 -20.27
CA ASP A 66 -16.84 -31.19 -20.99
C ASP A 66 -18.17 -31.02 -20.22
N GLY A 67 -19.09 -30.23 -20.77
CA GLY A 67 -20.41 -29.97 -20.17
C GLY A 67 -21.31 -31.21 -20.08
N LYS A 68 -20.95 -32.34 -20.71
CA LYS A 68 -21.63 -33.63 -20.59
C LYS A 68 -20.92 -34.57 -19.60
N GLY A 69 -19.82 -34.13 -18.99
CA GLY A 69 -18.99 -34.93 -18.09
C GLY A 69 -18.01 -35.87 -18.80
N GLN A 70 -17.84 -35.76 -20.12
CA GLN A 70 -16.88 -36.56 -20.88
C GLN A 70 -15.47 -36.01 -20.71
N ALA A 71 -14.50 -36.88 -20.39
CA ALA A 71 -13.10 -36.49 -20.27
C ALA A 71 -12.51 -36.16 -21.66
N LEU A 72 -11.99 -34.93 -21.79
CA LEU A 72 -11.30 -34.43 -22.98
C LEU A 72 -9.79 -34.60 -22.87
N ALA A 73 -9.25 -34.49 -21.66
CA ALA A 73 -7.85 -34.71 -21.34
C ALA A 73 -7.69 -35.10 -19.87
N THR A 74 -6.70 -35.94 -19.56
CA THR A 74 -6.34 -36.28 -18.19
C THR A 74 -4.83 -36.26 -18.06
N GLU A 75 -4.33 -35.54 -17.07
CA GLU A 75 -2.91 -35.49 -16.73
C GLU A 75 -2.71 -36.00 -15.31
N SER A 76 -1.51 -36.51 -15.04
CA SER A 76 -1.18 -37.04 -13.72
C SER A 76 0.17 -36.58 -13.22
N TYR A 77 0.24 -36.37 -11.91
CA TYR A 77 1.46 -36.04 -11.19
C TYR A 77 1.71 -37.13 -10.14
N LEU A 78 2.96 -37.61 -10.05
CA LEU A 78 3.39 -38.59 -9.06
C LEU A 78 4.19 -37.90 -7.96
N THR A 79 3.86 -38.17 -6.70
CA THR A 79 4.64 -37.66 -5.57
C THR A 79 6.05 -38.25 -5.57
N GLU A 80 7.04 -37.39 -5.37
CA GLU A 80 8.45 -37.76 -5.31
C GLU A 80 8.86 -38.14 -3.88
N GLU A 81 9.86 -39.02 -3.76
CA GLU A 81 10.42 -39.42 -2.46
C GLU A 81 11.08 -38.23 -1.74
N GLY A 82 10.83 -38.10 -0.44
CA GLY A 82 11.37 -37.01 0.39
C GLY A 82 10.84 -35.62 0.06
N LYS A 83 9.83 -35.51 -0.83
CA LYS A 83 9.36 -34.25 -1.41
C LYS A 83 7.84 -34.11 -1.29
N PRO A 84 7.32 -33.60 -0.16
CA PRO A 84 5.88 -33.36 -0.01
C PRO A 84 5.35 -32.40 -1.09
N ALA A 85 4.16 -32.69 -1.61
CA ALA A 85 3.56 -31.93 -2.72
C ALA A 85 2.27 -31.26 -2.26
N TYR A 86 2.36 -30.07 -1.66
CA TYR A 86 1.16 -29.34 -1.21
C TYR A 86 0.46 -28.56 -2.35
N LEU A 87 1.24 -28.10 -3.33
CA LEU A 87 0.80 -27.33 -4.49
C LEU A 87 1.24 -28.03 -5.77
N VAL A 88 0.30 -28.26 -6.68
CA VAL A 88 0.57 -28.76 -8.04
C VAL A 88 -0.12 -27.83 -9.01
N ALA A 89 0.60 -27.37 -10.04
CA ALA A 89 0.04 -26.52 -11.09
C ALA A 89 0.14 -27.16 -12.45
N GLY A 90 -0.72 -26.69 -13.36
CA GLY A 90 -0.72 -27.07 -14.77
C GLY A 90 -1.12 -25.88 -15.64
N LYS A 91 -0.85 -25.99 -16.93
CA LYS A 91 -1.28 -25.01 -17.93
C LYS A 91 -2.51 -25.55 -18.67
N LEU A 92 -3.49 -24.68 -18.85
CA LEU A 92 -4.73 -24.96 -19.57
C LEU A 92 -4.65 -24.27 -20.93
N ASN A 93 -4.73 -25.04 -22.01
CA ASN A 93 -4.76 -24.49 -23.37
C ASN A 93 -6.21 -24.18 -23.77
N ALA A 94 -6.73 -23.05 -23.28
CA ALA A 94 -8.11 -22.65 -23.52
C ALA A 94 -8.42 -22.42 -25.00
N GLY A 95 -7.45 -21.98 -25.82
CA GLY A 95 -7.63 -21.80 -27.26
C GLY A 95 -7.78 -23.11 -28.04
N ALA A 96 -7.46 -24.26 -27.45
CA ALA A 96 -7.73 -25.57 -28.03
C ALA A 96 -9.15 -26.10 -27.73
N LEU A 97 -9.92 -25.40 -26.90
CA LEU A 97 -11.25 -25.82 -26.47
C LEU A 97 -12.33 -25.08 -27.27
N PRO A 98 -13.38 -25.78 -27.74
CA PRO A 98 -14.53 -25.11 -28.32
C PRO A 98 -15.29 -24.30 -27.25
N GLU A 99 -16.22 -23.45 -27.70
CA GLU A 99 -17.15 -22.79 -26.80
C GLU A 99 -17.92 -23.81 -25.95
N GLY A 100 -18.02 -23.57 -24.64
CA GLY A 100 -18.74 -24.47 -23.73
C GLY A 100 -18.34 -24.32 -22.27
N SER A 101 -18.98 -25.12 -21.42
CA SER A 101 -18.67 -25.23 -20.00
C SER A 101 -17.79 -26.45 -19.74
N TYR A 102 -16.85 -26.32 -18.81
CA TYR A 102 -15.84 -27.31 -18.50
C TYR A 102 -15.65 -27.47 -16.99
N THR A 103 -15.30 -28.68 -16.57
CA THR A 103 -15.00 -29.00 -15.17
C THR A 103 -13.60 -29.60 -15.07
N LEU A 104 -12.74 -29.05 -14.22
CA LEU A 104 -11.50 -29.67 -13.78
C LEU A 104 -11.77 -30.49 -12.51
N ALA A 105 -11.79 -31.81 -12.67
CA ALA A 105 -11.94 -32.75 -11.57
C ALA A 105 -10.57 -33.32 -11.20
N ALA A 106 -10.20 -33.30 -9.92
CA ALA A 106 -8.99 -33.96 -9.46
C ALA A 106 -9.28 -35.03 -8.42
N ARG A 107 -8.51 -36.11 -8.48
CA ARG A 107 -8.55 -37.19 -7.51
C ARG A 107 -7.14 -37.64 -7.13
N ILE A 108 -6.99 -38.05 -5.89
CA ILE A 108 -5.75 -38.62 -5.37
C ILE A 108 -5.93 -40.13 -5.27
N VAL A 109 -5.04 -40.87 -5.92
CA VAL A 109 -4.96 -42.33 -5.91
C VAL A 109 -3.74 -42.73 -5.07
N LEU A 110 -3.99 -43.28 -3.88
CA LEU A 110 -2.94 -43.68 -2.95
C LEU A 110 -2.22 -44.96 -3.43
N SER A 111 -0.89 -44.99 -3.29
CA SER A 111 -0.07 -46.12 -3.74
C SER A 111 -0.28 -47.42 -2.96
N SER A 112 -0.92 -47.35 -1.78
CA SER A 112 -1.21 -48.49 -0.90
C SER A 112 -2.51 -49.26 -1.22
N GLY A 113 -3.22 -48.91 -2.31
CA GLY A 113 -4.47 -49.57 -2.71
C GLY A 113 -5.70 -49.20 -1.86
N GLY A 114 -5.59 -48.21 -0.96
CA GLY A 114 -6.64 -47.79 -0.04
C GLY A 114 -7.34 -46.48 -0.44
N GLY A 115 -8.29 -46.53 -1.36
CA GLY A 115 -9.29 -45.46 -1.58
C GLY A 115 -8.86 -44.25 -2.43
N GLU A 116 -9.82 -43.72 -3.20
CA GLU A 116 -9.69 -42.46 -3.95
C GLU A 116 -10.20 -41.29 -3.09
N THR A 117 -9.46 -40.17 -3.04
CA THR A 117 -9.96 -38.92 -2.47
C THR A 117 -10.26 -37.94 -3.60
N ALA A 118 -11.55 -37.67 -3.84
CA ALA A 118 -11.97 -36.60 -4.74
C ALA A 118 -11.69 -35.23 -4.11
N LEU A 119 -11.14 -34.31 -4.89
CA LEU A 119 -10.98 -32.91 -4.50
C LEU A 119 -12.17 -32.09 -5.01
N VAL A 120 -12.39 -30.90 -4.43
CA VAL A 120 -13.41 -29.98 -4.94
C VAL A 120 -13.03 -29.58 -6.37
N SER A 121 -13.91 -29.89 -7.32
CA SER A 121 -13.72 -29.59 -8.74
C SER A 121 -13.84 -28.10 -9.03
N GLY A 122 -12.99 -27.58 -9.91
CA GLY A 122 -13.11 -26.22 -10.45
C GLY A 122 -13.92 -26.22 -11.74
N THR A 123 -14.71 -25.17 -11.99
CA THR A 123 -15.46 -25.00 -13.24
C THR A 123 -15.10 -23.72 -13.95
N PHE A 124 -15.10 -23.74 -15.28
CA PHE A 124 -14.92 -22.57 -16.12
C PHE A 124 -15.71 -22.71 -17.43
N SER A 125 -15.70 -21.67 -18.26
CA SER A 125 -16.24 -21.73 -19.62
C SER A 125 -15.33 -21.05 -20.63
N VAL A 126 -15.46 -21.44 -21.89
CA VAL A 126 -14.92 -20.72 -23.04
C VAL A 126 -16.08 -20.01 -23.72
N GLY A 127 -16.03 -18.68 -23.75
CA GLY A 127 -17.08 -17.84 -24.34
C GLY A 127 -16.94 -17.67 -25.85
N LYS A 128 -17.82 -16.86 -26.45
CA LYS A 128 -17.77 -16.50 -27.89
C LYS A 128 -16.87 -15.31 -28.22
N ALA A 129 -16.74 -14.38 -27.27
CA ALA A 129 -16.09 -13.11 -27.51
C ALA A 129 -14.57 -13.27 -27.51
N LEU A 130 -13.93 -12.86 -28.61
CA LEU A 130 -12.48 -12.74 -28.67
C LEU A 130 -12.01 -11.58 -27.80
N ARG A 131 -10.85 -11.75 -27.21
CA ARG A 131 -10.07 -10.66 -26.67
C ARG A 131 -9.68 -9.70 -27.81
N PRO A 132 -9.84 -8.38 -27.66
CA PRO A 132 -9.38 -7.42 -28.65
C PRO A 132 -7.88 -7.56 -28.92
N GLU A 133 -7.52 -7.63 -30.20
CA GLU A 133 -6.15 -7.64 -30.69
C GLU A 133 -5.83 -6.32 -31.41
N ALA A 134 -4.62 -5.80 -31.21
CA ALA A 134 -4.11 -4.66 -31.96
C ALA A 134 -2.64 -4.88 -32.33
N GLY A 135 -2.32 -4.79 -33.62
CA GLY A 135 -0.96 -4.93 -34.12
C GLY A 135 -0.09 -3.71 -33.83
N PHE A 136 1.23 -3.87 -33.91
CA PHE A 136 2.16 -2.75 -33.84
C PHE A 136 2.12 -1.92 -35.14
N PRO A 137 2.01 -0.58 -35.08
CA PRO A 137 1.82 0.26 -36.25
C PRO A 137 3.07 0.29 -37.14
N ALA A 138 2.89 0.15 -38.46
CA ALA A 138 4.00 0.16 -39.42
C ALA A 138 4.77 1.50 -39.45
N ALA A 139 4.08 2.62 -39.18
CA ALA A 139 4.72 3.94 -39.06
C ALA A 139 5.57 4.09 -37.79
N GLY A 140 5.44 3.18 -36.83
CA GLY A 140 6.03 3.25 -35.51
C GLY A 140 5.20 4.08 -34.51
N VAL A 141 5.65 4.08 -33.26
CA VAL A 141 5.04 4.83 -32.15
C VAL A 141 5.97 5.97 -31.75
N PRO A 142 5.54 7.24 -31.80
CA PRO A 142 6.36 8.35 -31.33
C PRO A 142 6.74 8.22 -29.85
N LEU A 143 7.97 8.61 -29.51
CA LEU A 143 8.42 8.72 -28.12
C LEU A 143 8.39 10.17 -27.67
N MET A 144 7.85 10.39 -26.48
CA MET A 144 7.93 11.65 -25.76
C MET A 144 9.14 11.60 -24.83
N VAL A 145 10.09 12.50 -25.08
CA VAL A 145 11.26 12.71 -24.23
C VAL A 145 11.19 14.15 -23.72
N PRO A 146 11.01 14.39 -22.41
CA PRO A 146 10.79 15.71 -21.87
C PRO A 146 12.03 16.60 -22.04
N PRO A 147 11.84 17.92 -22.21
CA PRO A 147 12.95 18.86 -22.21
C PRO A 147 13.62 18.90 -20.83
N ILE A 148 14.86 19.33 -20.80
CA ILE A 148 15.69 19.46 -19.60
C ILE A 148 16.37 20.83 -19.58
N GLU A 149 16.77 21.29 -18.40
CA GLU A 149 17.56 22.52 -18.26
C GLU A 149 19.04 22.22 -18.53
N ALA A 150 19.42 22.29 -19.81
CA ALA A 150 20.79 22.07 -20.27
C ALA A 150 21.10 22.98 -21.46
N THR A 151 22.38 23.29 -21.67
CA THR A 151 22.86 24.10 -22.80
C THR A 151 23.82 23.31 -23.68
N GLY A 152 23.90 23.66 -24.96
CA GLY A 152 24.76 22.99 -25.91
C GLY A 152 24.30 21.56 -26.23
N GLU A 153 25.24 20.72 -26.66
CA GLU A 153 24.98 19.31 -26.94
C GLU A 153 25.25 18.45 -25.70
N THR A 154 24.25 17.68 -25.30
CA THR A 154 24.31 16.75 -24.16
C THR A 154 23.64 15.44 -24.51
N ILE A 155 23.91 14.41 -23.70
CA ILE A 155 23.37 13.05 -23.90
C ILE A 155 22.80 12.49 -22.61
N ALA A 156 21.81 11.61 -22.71
CA ALA A 156 21.25 10.90 -21.56
C ALA A 156 20.98 9.44 -21.90
N PRO A 157 21.49 8.48 -21.11
CA PRO A 157 20.98 7.11 -21.19
C PRO A 157 19.54 7.09 -20.68
N ILE A 158 18.63 6.56 -21.50
CA ILE A 158 17.21 6.42 -21.18
C ILE A 158 16.87 4.94 -21.12
N SER A 159 16.08 4.56 -20.12
CA SER A 159 15.47 3.23 -20.02
C SER A 159 14.04 3.40 -19.55
N PHE A 160 13.10 2.81 -20.29
CA PHE A 160 11.66 2.94 -20.01
C PHE A 160 10.91 1.72 -20.55
N GLY A 161 9.71 1.49 -20.03
CA GLY A 161 8.84 0.43 -20.51
C GLY A 161 7.76 0.90 -21.47
N VAL A 162 7.53 0.07 -22.48
CA VAL A 162 6.51 0.27 -23.51
C VAL A 162 5.39 -0.73 -23.26
N PRO A 163 4.16 -0.24 -22.97
CA PRO A 163 3.00 -1.10 -22.88
C PRO A 163 2.59 -1.55 -24.30
N LEU A 164 2.24 -2.83 -24.45
CA LEU A 164 1.90 -3.42 -25.73
C LEU A 164 0.51 -4.05 -25.69
N PRO A 165 -0.39 -3.71 -26.64
CA PRO A 165 -1.67 -4.40 -26.73
C PRO A 165 -1.49 -5.88 -27.02
N PHE A 166 -2.53 -6.65 -26.70
CA PHE A 166 -2.55 -8.07 -27.03
C PHE A 166 -2.44 -8.24 -28.55
N GLY A 167 -1.49 -9.08 -29.00
CA GLY A 167 -1.20 -9.31 -30.42
C GLY A 167 -0.26 -8.28 -31.07
N ALA A 168 0.26 -7.29 -30.33
CA ALA A 168 1.11 -6.26 -30.92
C ALA A 168 2.44 -6.82 -31.45
N LEU A 169 3.06 -7.71 -30.67
CA LEU A 169 4.31 -8.38 -31.00
C LEU A 169 4.17 -9.89 -30.80
N SER A 170 4.64 -10.64 -31.79
CA SER A 170 4.85 -12.08 -31.69
C SER A 170 6.07 -12.39 -30.81
N PRO A 171 6.14 -13.61 -30.23
CA PRO A 171 7.31 -14.05 -29.47
C PRO A 171 8.62 -13.87 -30.24
N GLY A 172 9.62 -13.26 -29.58
CA GLY A 172 10.94 -13.01 -30.16
C GLY A 172 11.06 -11.76 -31.05
N GLU A 173 9.96 -11.10 -31.42
CA GLU A 173 10.06 -9.79 -32.10
C GLU A 173 10.68 -8.74 -31.17
N LYS A 174 11.66 -8.00 -31.69
CA LYS A 174 12.33 -6.89 -30.99
C LYS A 174 11.85 -5.54 -31.52
N LEU A 175 12.00 -4.50 -30.71
CA LEU A 175 11.80 -3.12 -31.13
C LEU A 175 13.15 -2.40 -31.25
N GLU A 176 13.17 -1.33 -32.03
CA GLU A 176 14.32 -0.43 -32.18
C GLU A 176 13.86 1.03 -32.19
N VAL A 177 14.69 1.92 -31.65
CA VAL A 177 14.47 3.36 -31.65
C VAL A 177 15.09 3.97 -32.90
N TRP A 178 14.36 4.88 -33.53
CA TRP A 178 14.79 5.66 -34.68
C TRP A 178 14.96 7.11 -34.28
N GLU A 179 16.10 7.69 -34.60
CA GLU A 179 16.36 9.13 -34.51
C GLU A 179 16.23 9.73 -35.91
N GLY A 180 15.11 10.43 -36.17
CA GLY A 180 14.74 10.79 -37.55
C GLY A 180 14.53 9.53 -38.40
N ASP A 181 15.31 9.39 -39.49
CA ASP A 181 15.21 8.28 -40.46
C ASP A 181 16.30 7.20 -40.26
N GLN A 182 16.98 7.18 -39.12
CA GLN A 182 18.05 6.20 -38.85
C GLN A 182 17.77 5.40 -37.57
N PRO A 183 17.84 4.06 -37.60
CA PRO A 183 17.82 3.26 -36.38
C PRO A 183 19.09 3.53 -35.56
N ILE A 184 18.95 3.65 -34.25
CA ILE A 184 20.05 3.80 -33.30
C ILE A 184 20.19 2.54 -32.44
N LEU A 185 21.36 2.37 -31.82
CA LEU A 185 21.63 1.24 -30.93
C LEU A 185 20.56 1.17 -29.84
N THR A 186 19.78 0.09 -29.86
CA THR A 186 18.63 -0.11 -28.98
C THR A 186 18.73 -1.46 -28.31
N GLN A 187 18.38 -1.49 -27.02
CA GLN A 187 18.16 -2.71 -26.28
C GLN A 187 16.66 -2.89 -26.04
N SER A 188 16.16 -4.07 -26.39
CA SER A 188 14.75 -4.46 -26.22
C SER A 188 14.67 -5.74 -25.41
N GLN A 189 13.93 -5.71 -24.30
CA GLN A 189 13.77 -6.84 -23.38
C GLN A 189 12.31 -6.99 -22.93
N PRO A 190 11.65 -8.13 -23.22
CA PRO A 190 10.32 -8.40 -22.65
C PRO A 190 10.36 -8.40 -21.12
N MET A 191 9.45 -7.66 -20.49
CA MET A 191 9.32 -7.55 -19.02
C MET A 191 8.07 -8.25 -18.49
N ALA A 192 7.02 -8.39 -19.31
CA ALA A 192 5.80 -9.11 -18.97
C ALA A 192 5.09 -9.60 -20.25
N TYR A 193 4.27 -10.65 -20.11
CA TYR A 193 3.53 -11.27 -21.20
C TYR A 193 2.02 -11.28 -20.91
N TRP A 194 1.20 -11.41 -21.95
CA TRP A 194 -0.26 -11.52 -21.82
C TRP A 194 -0.74 -12.91 -21.38
N GLY A 195 0.16 -13.87 -21.29
CA GLY A 195 -0.08 -15.22 -20.77
C GLY A 195 1.15 -15.76 -20.02
N PRO A 196 1.07 -16.98 -19.47
CA PRO A 196 2.05 -17.55 -18.57
C PRO A 196 3.37 -18.00 -19.20
N GLY A 197 3.50 -17.98 -20.53
CA GLY A 197 4.66 -18.48 -21.25
C GLY A 197 5.37 -17.41 -22.10
N PRO A 198 6.65 -17.64 -22.44
CA PRO A 198 7.41 -16.75 -23.33
C PRO A 198 6.91 -16.79 -24.78
N ASP A 199 6.10 -17.80 -25.13
CA ASP A 199 5.41 -17.92 -26.42
C ASP A 199 4.13 -17.07 -26.51
N ASP A 200 3.78 -16.36 -25.44
CA ASP A 200 2.64 -15.44 -25.42
C ASP A 200 3.03 -14.05 -25.95
N SER A 201 2.04 -13.29 -26.42
CA SER A 201 2.22 -11.89 -26.83
C SER A 201 2.85 -11.08 -25.70
N VAL A 202 3.85 -10.26 -26.04
CA VAL A 202 4.49 -9.35 -25.07
C VAL A 202 3.46 -8.32 -24.59
N ARG A 203 3.42 -8.08 -23.27
CA ARG A 203 2.56 -7.10 -22.60
C ARG A 203 3.33 -5.83 -22.23
N TRP A 204 4.58 -5.98 -21.81
CA TRP A 204 5.50 -4.88 -21.51
C TRP A 204 6.87 -5.17 -22.11
N MET A 205 7.43 -4.20 -22.84
CA MET A 205 8.77 -4.27 -23.41
C MET A 205 9.64 -3.17 -22.80
N GLY A 206 10.75 -3.53 -22.17
CA GLY A 206 11.77 -2.58 -21.72
C GLY A 206 12.63 -2.14 -22.90
N ILE A 207 12.82 -0.83 -23.05
CA ILE A 207 13.62 -0.19 -24.09
C ILE A 207 14.71 0.65 -23.44
N SER A 208 15.97 0.45 -23.88
CA SER A 208 17.09 1.31 -23.50
C SER A 208 17.83 1.84 -24.73
N PHE A 209 18.17 3.12 -24.72
CA PHE A 209 18.94 3.82 -25.76
C PHE A 209 19.65 5.05 -25.17
N VAL A 210 20.53 5.69 -25.93
CA VAL A 210 21.16 6.96 -25.54
C VAL A 210 20.52 8.11 -26.34
N ALA A 211 19.81 8.99 -25.64
CA ALA A 211 19.16 10.16 -26.23
C ALA A 211 20.14 11.34 -26.33
N ARG A 212 20.14 12.02 -27.47
CA ARG A 212 20.78 13.32 -27.68
C ARG A 212 19.84 14.49 -27.39
N TYR A 213 20.41 15.54 -26.83
CA TYR A 213 19.78 16.82 -26.55
C TYR A 213 20.58 17.95 -27.19
N ARG A 214 19.88 18.99 -27.64
CA ARG A 214 20.48 20.27 -28.06
C ARG A 214 19.74 21.40 -27.36
N ASP A 215 20.46 22.18 -26.57
CA ASP A 215 19.93 23.29 -25.76
C ASP A 215 18.70 22.85 -24.95
N GLY A 216 18.83 21.70 -24.27
CA GLY A 216 17.80 21.15 -23.40
C GLY A 216 16.65 20.45 -24.12
N LYS A 217 16.62 20.44 -25.46
CA LYS A 217 15.57 19.78 -26.25
C LYS A 217 16.07 18.46 -26.81
N ALA A 218 15.33 17.38 -26.51
CA ALA A 218 15.61 16.08 -27.08
C ALA A 218 15.40 16.08 -28.61
N GLN A 219 16.18 15.26 -29.32
CA GLN A 219 15.87 14.94 -30.72
C GLN A 219 14.53 14.17 -30.81
N LYS A 220 13.98 14.05 -32.02
CA LYS A 220 12.72 13.32 -32.24
C LYS A 220 12.99 11.84 -32.40
N TYR A 221 12.27 11.02 -31.64
CA TYR A 221 12.42 9.57 -31.65
C TYR A 221 11.11 8.85 -31.98
N VAL A 222 11.22 7.74 -32.70
CA VAL A 222 10.11 6.85 -33.05
C VAL A 222 10.51 5.41 -32.78
N LEU A 223 9.62 4.62 -32.16
CA LEU A 223 9.82 3.20 -31.91
C LEU A 223 9.24 2.37 -33.05
N LYS A 224 10.04 1.46 -33.63
CA LYS A 224 9.64 0.57 -34.73
C LYS A 224 9.98 -0.89 -34.42
N LYS A 225 9.38 -1.83 -35.17
CA LYS A 225 9.86 -3.22 -35.17
C LYS A 225 11.28 -3.27 -35.73
N ALA A 226 12.16 -4.02 -35.06
CA ALA A 226 13.56 -4.09 -35.44
C ALA A 226 13.78 -4.77 -36.80
N ALA A 227 14.64 -4.20 -37.63
CA ALA A 227 14.98 -4.75 -38.94
C ALA A 227 16.40 -5.31 -39.01
N ALA A 228 17.34 -4.73 -38.25
CA ALA A 228 18.73 -5.15 -38.21
C ALA A 228 19.36 -4.88 -36.83
N GLU A 229 20.35 -5.68 -36.44
CA GLU A 229 21.10 -5.42 -35.22
C GLU A 229 22.18 -4.35 -35.47
N VAL A 230 22.22 -3.33 -34.62
CA VAL A 230 23.28 -2.33 -34.59
C VAL A 230 24.41 -2.85 -33.70
N ALA A 231 25.65 -2.80 -34.19
CA ALA A 231 26.81 -3.28 -33.43
C ALA A 231 27.00 -2.47 -32.14
N SER A 232 27.16 -3.17 -31.01
CA SER A 232 27.41 -2.54 -29.72
C SER A 232 28.90 -2.45 -29.39
N PRO A 233 29.38 -1.30 -28.87
CA PRO A 233 30.71 -1.21 -28.26
C PRO A 233 30.77 -1.77 -26.83
N LEU A 234 29.62 -2.07 -26.20
CA LEU A 234 29.55 -2.56 -24.83
C LEU A 234 29.88 -4.05 -24.76
N LYS A 235 30.82 -4.41 -23.88
CA LYS A 235 31.24 -5.79 -23.63
C LYS A 235 31.28 -6.05 -22.14
N VAL A 236 30.78 -7.20 -21.72
CA VAL A 236 30.85 -7.71 -20.35
C VAL A 236 31.52 -9.08 -20.37
N ALA A 237 32.60 -9.24 -19.62
CA ALA A 237 33.31 -10.50 -19.46
C ALA A 237 33.32 -10.93 -17.99
N GLU A 238 32.90 -12.15 -17.71
CA GLU A 238 32.85 -12.72 -16.36
C GLU A 238 33.93 -13.79 -16.19
N SER A 239 34.63 -13.74 -15.06
CA SER A 239 35.54 -14.79 -14.59
C SER A 239 35.14 -15.26 -13.18
N ALA A 240 35.86 -16.25 -12.64
CA ALA A 240 35.71 -16.64 -11.24
C ALA A 240 36.08 -15.50 -10.26
N GLU A 241 36.95 -14.58 -10.68
CA GLU A 241 37.54 -13.55 -9.81
C GLU A 241 36.86 -12.19 -9.94
N SER A 242 36.30 -11.89 -11.11
CA SER A 242 35.82 -10.55 -11.42
C SER A 242 34.85 -10.49 -12.60
N VAL A 243 34.19 -9.34 -12.72
CA VAL A 243 33.45 -8.91 -13.91
C VAL A 243 34.18 -7.71 -14.52
N VAL A 244 34.47 -7.76 -15.82
CA VAL A 244 35.10 -6.66 -16.58
C VAL A 244 34.06 -6.08 -17.53
N ILE A 245 33.93 -4.76 -17.55
CA ILE A 245 33.00 -4.02 -18.40
C ILE A 245 33.78 -3.02 -19.25
N GLU A 246 33.56 -3.03 -20.56
CA GLU A 246 34.11 -2.06 -21.53
C GLU A 246 32.94 -1.43 -22.28
N THR A 247 32.75 -0.11 -22.17
CA THR A 247 31.66 0.60 -22.87
C THR A 247 32.04 1.07 -24.27
N GLY A 248 33.33 0.99 -24.62
CA GLY A 248 33.94 1.67 -25.76
C GLY A 248 34.54 3.04 -25.42
N ALA A 249 34.22 3.62 -24.26
CA ALA A 249 34.76 4.89 -23.77
C ALA A 249 35.38 4.80 -22.37
N VAL A 250 34.89 3.89 -21.52
CA VAL A 250 35.50 3.52 -20.24
C VAL A 250 35.59 2.00 -20.13
N ARG A 251 36.62 1.48 -19.48
CA ARG A 251 36.72 0.08 -19.07
C ARG A 251 37.12 -0.03 -17.61
N PHE A 252 36.54 -0.97 -16.88
CA PHE A 252 36.79 -1.17 -15.46
C PHE A 252 36.47 -2.61 -15.03
N GLN A 253 36.93 -2.97 -13.83
CA GLN A 253 36.76 -4.28 -13.22
C GLN A 253 35.97 -4.19 -11.90
N ILE A 254 35.19 -5.21 -11.60
CA ILE A 254 34.51 -5.41 -10.30
C ILE A 254 35.01 -6.74 -9.72
N SER A 255 35.60 -6.69 -8.53
CA SER A 255 36.07 -7.87 -7.80
C SER A 255 34.92 -8.68 -7.19
N LYS A 256 35.00 -10.02 -7.26
CA LYS A 256 34.07 -10.95 -6.61
C LYS A 256 34.49 -11.38 -5.21
N ARG A 257 35.72 -11.04 -4.78
CA ARG A 257 36.26 -11.46 -3.48
C ARG A 257 36.30 -10.35 -2.43
N ALA A 258 36.55 -9.13 -2.87
CA ALA A 258 36.68 -7.97 -1.99
C ALA A 258 36.13 -6.76 -2.75
N PHE A 259 34.88 -6.40 -2.47
CA PHE A 259 34.20 -5.36 -3.25
C PHE A 259 34.68 -3.96 -2.86
N ARG A 260 35.44 -3.32 -3.75
CA ARG A 260 35.98 -1.94 -3.61
C ARG A 260 35.32 -0.94 -4.56
N GLY A 261 34.19 -1.30 -5.16
CA GLY A 261 33.60 -0.54 -6.27
C GLY A 261 34.32 -0.80 -7.61
N PRO A 262 34.21 0.11 -8.59
CA PRO A 262 34.94 0.01 -9.86
C PRO A 262 36.46 0.13 -9.66
N GLU A 263 37.20 -0.86 -10.14
CA GLU A 263 38.66 -0.94 -10.08
C GLU A 263 39.28 -0.89 -11.48
N GLN A 264 40.58 -0.60 -11.56
CA GLN A 264 41.34 -0.55 -12.81
C GLN A 264 40.66 0.30 -13.90
N ILE A 265 40.12 1.45 -13.50
CA ILE A 265 39.38 2.33 -14.41
C ILE A 265 40.34 2.93 -15.44
N GLU A 266 40.02 2.70 -16.71
CA GLU A 266 40.72 3.24 -17.86
C GLU A 266 39.74 3.98 -18.76
N VAL A 267 40.10 5.20 -19.16
CA VAL A 267 39.27 6.09 -19.97
C VAL A 267 39.93 6.27 -21.33
N LYS A 268 39.13 6.20 -22.40
CA LYS A 268 39.62 6.34 -23.76
C LYS A 268 39.98 7.80 -24.08
N GLN A 269 41.17 8.04 -24.63
CA GLN A 269 41.71 9.34 -25.05
C GLN A 269 42.13 9.26 -26.52
N GLY A 270 41.21 9.55 -27.44
CA GLY A 270 41.42 9.26 -28.87
C GLY A 270 41.52 7.74 -29.09
N GLU A 271 42.65 7.25 -29.59
CA GLU A 271 42.90 5.82 -29.82
C GLU A 271 43.60 5.11 -28.64
N THR A 272 44.02 5.83 -27.60
CA THR A 272 44.73 5.26 -26.44
C THR A 272 43.83 5.16 -25.22
N TRP A 273 44.23 4.34 -24.24
CA TRP A 273 43.58 4.21 -22.95
C TRP A 273 44.45 4.85 -21.87
N ALA A 274 43.87 5.76 -21.09
CA ALA A 274 44.52 6.40 -19.95
C ALA A 274 44.00 5.78 -18.65
N ARG A 275 44.90 5.27 -17.80
CA ARG A 275 44.57 4.65 -16.52
C ARG A 275 44.49 5.70 -15.42
N LEU A 276 43.36 5.73 -14.69
CA LEU A 276 43.15 6.71 -13.63
C LEU A 276 43.91 6.34 -12.34
N SER A 277 44.09 5.06 -12.01
CA SER A 277 44.88 4.68 -10.82
C SER A 277 45.74 3.43 -11.04
N THR A 278 46.99 3.47 -10.58
CA THR A 278 47.97 2.36 -10.63
C THR A 278 47.93 1.46 -9.39
N THR A 279 47.29 1.88 -8.29
CA THR A 279 47.13 1.10 -7.05
C THR A 279 45.65 0.83 -6.73
N VAL A 280 45.35 -0.39 -6.29
CA VAL A 280 44.02 -0.85 -5.86
C VAL A 280 43.68 -0.18 -4.52
N ASN A 281 43.20 1.07 -4.54
CA ASN A 281 43.00 1.85 -3.32
C ASN A 281 41.57 2.38 -3.09
N SER A 282 40.60 2.09 -3.96
CA SER A 282 39.22 2.50 -3.68
C SER A 282 38.76 1.88 -2.36
N ALA A 283 38.34 2.72 -1.42
CA ALA A 283 37.65 2.28 -0.22
C ALA A 283 36.29 1.63 -0.55
N GLY A 284 35.75 1.87 -1.75
CA GLY A 284 34.43 1.40 -2.16
C GLY A 284 33.35 1.88 -1.21
N ALA A 285 32.39 1.01 -0.92
CA ALA A 285 31.36 1.28 0.06
C ALA A 285 31.91 1.09 1.49
N TYR A 286 31.67 2.06 2.37
CA TYR A 286 32.03 1.97 3.78
C TYR A 286 31.02 2.67 4.69
N LEU A 287 31.13 2.42 6.00
CA LEU A 287 30.49 3.21 7.04
C LEU A 287 31.43 3.41 8.24
N VAL A 288 31.11 4.41 9.07
CA VAL A 288 31.79 4.71 10.34
C VAL A 288 30.73 4.81 11.44
N ASP A 289 30.96 4.13 12.56
CA ASP A 289 30.05 4.15 13.73
C ASP A 289 30.30 5.35 14.65
N GLU A 290 29.51 5.46 15.72
CA GLU A 290 29.62 6.54 16.70
C GLU A 290 30.96 6.61 17.45
N LYS A 291 31.76 5.54 17.41
CA LYS A 291 33.07 5.42 18.06
C LYS A 291 34.23 5.69 17.11
N GLY A 292 33.93 5.96 15.84
CA GLY A 292 34.94 6.13 14.79
C GLY A 292 35.44 4.80 14.21
N THR A 293 34.80 3.67 14.54
CA THR A 293 35.14 2.36 13.97
C THR A 293 34.70 2.32 12.52
N ARG A 294 35.61 1.95 11.62
CA ARG A 294 35.36 1.85 10.18
C ARG A 294 34.98 0.42 9.80
N TYR A 295 33.91 0.30 9.02
CA TYR A 295 33.47 -0.96 8.43
C TYR A 295 33.45 -0.82 6.90
N GLU A 296 33.90 -1.85 6.20
CA GLU A 296 34.14 -1.80 4.76
C GLU A 296 33.46 -2.96 4.06
N ALA A 297 32.87 -2.70 2.89
CA ALA A 297 32.35 -3.75 2.03
C ALA A 297 33.46 -4.66 1.49
N SER A 298 34.68 -4.13 1.32
CA SER A 298 35.83 -4.91 0.86
C SER A 298 36.38 -5.91 1.89
N ALA A 299 35.96 -5.80 3.15
CA ALA A 299 36.31 -6.75 4.21
C ALA A 299 35.33 -7.93 4.28
N ASP A 300 34.20 -7.88 3.56
CA ASP A 300 33.38 -9.06 3.33
C ASP A 300 34.09 -9.97 2.32
N LEU A 301 34.43 -11.19 2.74
CA LEU A 301 35.19 -12.15 1.93
C LEU A 301 34.31 -12.96 0.97
N ALA A 302 32.98 -12.86 1.11
CA ALA A 302 32.04 -13.61 0.29
C ALA A 302 30.83 -12.76 -0.13
N PRO A 303 31.03 -11.58 -0.75
CA PRO A 303 29.91 -10.80 -1.28
C PRO A 303 29.27 -11.56 -2.45
N GLU A 304 27.96 -11.47 -2.58
CA GLU A 304 27.25 -11.95 -3.76
C GLU A 304 27.43 -10.93 -4.88
N VAL A 305 28.00 -11.34 -6.02
CA VAL A 305 28.12 -10.52 -7.23
C VAL A 305 27.32 -11.17 -8.36
N ARG A 306 26.39 -10.42 -8.95
CA ARG A 306 25.50 -10.90 -10.01
C ARG A 306 25.45 -9.92 -11.18
N ILE A 307 25.62 -10.43 -12.40
CA ILE A 307 25.26 -9.68 -13.61
C ILE A 307 23.73 -9.71 -13.72
N ASP A 308 23.10 -8.56 -13.47
CA ASP A 308 21.64 -8.42 -13.57
C ASP A 308 21.19 -8.22 -15.01
N GLU A 309 22.03 -7.57 -15.82
CA GLU A 309 21.74 -7.20 -17.20
C GLU A 309 23.03 -7.14 -18.02
N ASN A 310 23.00 -7.73 -19.22
CA ASN A 310 24.08 -7.72 -20.19
C ASN A 310 23.48 -7.51 -21.59
N GLY A 311 23.02 -6.28 -21.85
CA GLY A 311 22.43 -5.92 -23.13
C GLY A 311 23.35 -5.06 -24.00
N PRO A 312 22.95 -4.78 -25.25
CA PRO A 312 23.76 -4.01 -26.19
C PRO A 312 23.86 -2.52 -25.83
N VAL A 313 22.97 -1.98 -25.00
CA VAL A 313 23.03 -0.55 -24.59
C VAL A 313 23.45 -0.41 -23.13
N ARG A 314 22.96 -1.29 -22.24
CA ARG A 314 23.13 -1.17 -20.80
C ARG A 314 23.59 -2.49 -20.20
N ALA A 315 24.56 -2.40 -19.30
CA ALA A 315 25.00 -3.48 -18.44
C ALA A 315 24.77 -3.08 -16.98
N ALA A 316 24.34 -4.03 -16.16
CA ALA A 316 24.11 -3.83 -14.73
C ALA A 316 24.70 -4.99 -13.91
N VAL A 317 25.47 -4.66 -12.88
CA VAL A 317 26.05 -5.63 -11.94
C VAL A 317 25.65 -5.25 -10.53
N SER A 318 25.00 -6.16 -9.80
CA SER A 318 24.69 -5.99 -8.38
C SER A 318 25.67 -6.73 -7.49
N ILE A 319 25.90 -6.13 -6.32
CA ILE A 319 26.73 -6.65 -5.26
C ILE A 319 25.95 -6.55 -3.95
N ARG A 320 25.87 -7.65 -3.18
CA ARG A 320 25.22 -7.69 -1.86
C ARG A 320 26.16 -8.30 -0.83
N GLY A 321 26.20 -7.73 0.37
CA GLY A 321 27.07 -8.20 1.44
C GLY A 321 26.90 -7.43 2.74
N TRP A 322 27.89 -7.56 3.61
CA TRP A 322 27.96 -6.87 4.90
C TRP A 322 29.07 -5.83 4.94
N TYR A 323 28.84 -4.72 5.65
CA TYR A 323 29.96 -3.89 6.09
C TYR A 323 30.64 -4.58 7.27
N VAL A 324 31.91 -4.94 7.10
CA VAL A 324 32.68 -5.72 8.08
C VAL A 324 33.81 -4.86 8.65
N ASN A 325 34.06 -4.97 9.95
CA ASN A 325 35.20 -4.36 10.59
C ASN A 325 36.50 -5.08 10.14
N PRO A 326 37.43 -4.42 9.43
CA PRO A 326 38.65 -5.07 8.96
C PRO A 326 39.54 -5.61 10.09
N ALA A 327 39.45 -5.02 11.29
CA ALA A 327 40.19 -5.46 12.47
C ALA A 327 39.52 -6.65 13.19
N ASN A 328 38.22 -6.88 12.95
CA ASN A 328 37.47 -7.99 13.53
C ASN A 328 36.40 -8.51 12.55
N PRO A 329 36.71 -9.55 11.74
CA PRO A 329 35.79 -10.05 10.71
C PRO A 329 34.44 -10.61 11.22
N GLN A 330 34.30 -10.86 12.53
CA GLN A 330 33.03 -11.28 13.14
C GLN A 330 32.11 -10.10 13.46
N ASP A 331 32.65 -8.88 13.46
CA ASP A 331 31.93 -7.66 13.77
C ASP A 331 31.40 -7.03 12.46
N ARG A 332 30.07 -7.09 12.31
CA ARG A 332 29.31 -6.62 11.14
C ARG A 332 28.25 -5.66 11.63
N LEU A 333 28.04 -4.55 10.91
CA LEU A 333 27.12 -3.52 11.38
C LEU A 333 25.86 -3.38 10.53
N CYS A 334 26.00 -3.27 9.20
CA CYS A 334 24.89 -3.09 8.25
C CYS A 334 25.06 -4.01 7.04
N GLN A 335 23.96 -4.28 6.33
CA GLN A 335 24.02 -4.85 4.98
C GLN A 335 24.14 -3.76 3.92
N PHE A 336 24.83 -4.07 2.82
CA PHE A 336 24.88 -3.22 1.64
C PHE A 336 24.31 -3.94 0.42
N GLN A 337 23.70 -3.14 -0.44
CA GLN A 337 23.37 -3.51 -1.81
C GLN A 337 23.85 -2.40 -2.72
N VAL A 338 24.79 -2.72 -3.62
CA VAL A 338 25.27 -1.79 -4.64
C VAL A 338 24.91 -2.32 -6.01
N ARG A 339 24.47 -1.45 -6.91
CA ARG A 339 24.36 -1.77 -8.34
C ARG A 339 25.11 -0.75 -9.16
N LEU A 340 25.98 -1.24 -10.04
CA LEU A 340 26.74 -0.42 -10.99
C LEU A 340 26.12 -0.58 -12.38
N TYR A 341 25.90 0.54 -13.07
CA TYR A 341 25.44 0.56 -14.45
C TYR A 341 26.49 1.18 -15.36
N ALA A 342 26.61 0.62 -16.56
CA ALA A 342 27.45 1.14 -17.62
C ALA A 342 26.69 1.10 -18.95
N TYR A 343 26.97 2.07 -19.82
CA TYR A 343 26.20 2.27 -21.05
C TYR A 343 27.11 2.33 -22.27
N ALA A 344 26.67 1.73 -23.37
CA ALA A 344 27.39 1.70 -24.64
C ALA A 344 27.78 3.11 -25.11
N GLY A 345 29.05 3.29 -25.43
CA GLY A 345 29.62 4.54 -25.92
C GLY A 345 29.83 5.64 -24.87
N LEU A 346 29.36 5.46 -23.62
CA LEU A 346 29.49 6.49 -22.58
C LEU A 346 30.73 6.27 -21.72
N SER A 347 31.40 7.35 -21.35
CA SER A 347 32.50 7.40 -20.37
C SER A 347 31.96 7.56 -18.93
N ARG A 348 30.80 6.98 -18.65
CA ARG A 348 30.02 7.18 -17.43
C ARG A 348 29.77 5.85 -16.71
N ILE A 349 29.95 5.86 -15.39
CA ILE A 349 29.63 4.75 -14.49
C ILE A 349 28.61 5.26 -13.48
N ASP A 350 27.41 4.67 -13.46
CA ASP A 350 26.37 5.00 -12.50
C ASP A 350 26.38 4.00 -11.35
N GLY A 351 26.03 4.48 -10.15
CA GLY A 351 25.90 3.69 -8.95
C GLY A 351 24.57 3.91 -8.25
N PHE A 352 24.00 2.83 -7.74
CA PHE A 352 22.99 2.84 -6.69
C PHE A 352 23.58 2.14 -5.48
N GLN A 353 23.55 2.78 -4.30
CA GLN A 353 23.93 2.17 -3.04
C GLN A 353 22.73 2.20 -2.10
N ARG A 354 22.42 1.06 -1.49
CA ARG A 354 21.50 0.94 -0.36
C ARG A 354 22.25 0.37 0.83
N THR A 355 22.18 1.07 1.96
CA THR A 355 22.67 0.61 3.26
C THR A 355 21.46 0.29 4.14
N ILE A 356 21.31 -0.96 4.53
CA ILE A 356 20.20 -1.45 5.36
C ILE A 356 20.65 -1.42 6.82
N ILE A 357 19.87 -0.77 7.69
CA ILE A 357 20.13 -0.75 9.13
C ILE A 357 19.74 -2.10 9.71
N THR A 358 20.70 -2.84 10.27
CA THR A 358 20.48 -4.21 10.77
C THR A 358 20.65 -4.35 12.29
N TYR A 359 20.59 -3.23 13.01
CA TYR A 359 20.79 -3.16 14.45
C TYR A 359 19.73 -2.26 15.10
N ASP A 360 19.56 -2.40 16.41
CA ASP A 360 18.74 -1.50 17.23
C ASP A 360 19.36 -0.09 17.31
N THR A 361 18.66 0.90 16.74
CA THR A 361 19.12 2.30 16.68
C THR A 361 19.16 3.00 18.04
N HIS A 362 18.61 2.40 19.10
CA HIS A 362 18.83 2.86 20.48
C HIS A 362 20.26 2.55 20.97
N ALA A 363 20.93 1.55 20.39
CA ALA A 363 22.21 1.03 20.87
C ALA A 363 23.44 1.51 20.06
N ARG A 364 23.26 1.91 18.80
CA ARG A 364 24.32 2.23 17.83
C ARG A 364 23.90 3.38 16.92
N LYS A 365 24.86 4.17 16.44
CA LYS A 365 24.61 5.27 15.48
C LYS A 365 25.71 5.30 14.40
N LEU A 366 25.44 5.96 13.29
CA LEU A 366 26.41 6.11 12.20
C LEU A 366 26.90 7.56 12.11
N ALA A 367 28.21 7.74 11.93
CA ALA A 367 28.86 9.04 11.79
C ALA A 367 29.14 9.40 10.32
N ASP A 368 29.38 8.39 9.47
CA ASP A 368 29.65 8.57 8.03
C ASP A 368 29.22 7.31 7.27
N VAL A 369 28.62 7.48 6.10
CA VAL A 369 28.28 6.38 5.19
C VAL A 369 28.61 6.84 3.78
N GLY A 370 29.58 6.21 3.13
CA GLY A 370 30.13 6.69 1.87
C GLY A 370 30.33 5.60 0.82
N PHE A 371 30.45 6.04 -0.43
CA PHE A 371 30.96 5.24 -1.55
C PHE A 371 32.05 6.02 -2.27
N SER A 372 33.28 5.51 -2.25
CA SER A 372 34.44 6.15 -2.88
C SER A 372 34.70 5.58 -4.28
N VAL A 373 35.08 6.45 -5.22
CA VAL A 373 35.45 6.11 -6.60
C VAL A 373 36.76 6.83 -6.96
N PRO A 374 37.74 6.15 -7.60
CA PRO A 374 38.92 6.81 -8.13
C PRO A 374 38.57 7.74 -9.30
N VAL A 375 39.06 8.99 -9.25
CA VAL A 375 38.71 10.03 -10.24
C VAL A 375 39.89 10.83 -10.81
N ALA A 376 41.10 10.71 -10.24
CA ALA A 376 42.28 11.45 -10.70
C ALA A 376 43.48 10.52 -10.95
N ALA A 377 44.34 10.89 -11.90
CA ALA A 377 45.55 10.15 -12.24
C ALA A 377 46.57 10.12 -11.07
N ALA A 378 47.15 8.95 -10.80
CA ALA A 378 48.16 8.77 -9.75
C ALA A 378 49.38 9.70 -9.95
N GLY A 379 49.75 10.48 -8.92
CA GLY A 379 50.96 11.31 -8.90
C GLY A 379 50.81 12.76 -9.39
N GLN A 380 49.60 13.24 -9.67
CA GLN A 380 49.33 14.64 -10.04
C GLN A 380 49.25 15.55 -8.80
N ASN A 381 49.91 16.73 -8.84
CA ASN A 381 50.14 17.56 -7.64
C ASN A 381 49.09 18.64 -7.34
N ALA A 382 48.29 19.05 -8.32
CA ALA A 382 47.25 20.03 -8.14
C ALA A 382 46.12 19.76 -9.14
N VAL A 383 44.88 19.69 -8.66
CA VAL A 383 43.70 19.59 -9.51
C VAL A 383 42.84 20.83 -9.34
N GLN A 384 42.25 21.29 -10.43
CA GLN A 384 41.19 22.29 -10.38
C GLN A 384 39.89 21.57 -10.01
N TRP A 385 39.04 22.20 -9.22
CA TRP A 385 37.71 21.70 -8.90
C TRP A 385 36.65 22.73 -9.26
N TYR A 386 35.45 22.25 -9.55
CA TYR A 386 34.29 23.10 -9.77
C TYR A 386 32.98 22.35 -9.46
N THR A 387 31.96 23.09 -9.06
CA THR A 387 30.64 22.60 -8.59
C THR A 387 29.58 23.67 -8.87
N GLY A 388 28.31 23.31 -8.81
CA GLY A 388 27.20 24.26 -8.89
C GLY A 388 26.54 24.53 -7.53
N ILE A 389 26.27 25.80 -7.22
CA ILE A 389 25.46 26.23 -6.07
C ILE A 389 24.49 27.32 -6.55
N ASP A 390 23.20 27.11 -6.33
CA ASP A 390 22.11 28.01 -6.75
C ASP A 390 22.18 28.34 -8.27
N GLY A 391 22.55 27.34 -9.09
CA GLY A 391 22.74 27.49 -10.54
C GLY A 391 24.00 28.26 -10.96
N GLN A 392 24.90 28.61 -10.01
CA GLN A 392 26.15 29.31 -10.27
C GLN A 392 27.36 28.39 -10.09
N ILE A 393 28.28 28.42 -11.07
CA ILE A 393 29.52 27.64 -11.02
C ILE A 393 30.49 28.25 -10.00
N GLN A 394 30.87 27.45 -9.01
CA GLN A 394 31.94 27.71 -8.07
C GLN A 394 33.18 26.94 -8.50
N SER A 395 34.38 27.48 -8.25
CA SER A 395 35.63 26.81 -8.60
C SER A 395 36.78 27.15 -7.65
N GLY A 396 37.82 26.33 -7.69
CA GLY A 396 39.06 26.57 -6.97
C GLY A 396 40.11 25.52 -7.29
N SER A 397 41.20 25.52 -6.51
CA SER A 397 42.28 24.54 -6.63
C SER A 397 42.48 23.78 -5.33
N VAL A 398 42.94 22.54 -5.45
CA VAL A 398 43.32 21.71 -4.30
C VAL A 398 44.71 21.12 -4.57
N ALA A 399 45.62 21.29 -3.61
CA ALA A 399 46.94 20.66 -3.66
C ALA A 399 46.81 19.13 -3.48
N SER A 400 47.86 18.37 -3.78
CA SER A 400 47.86 16.90 -3.76
C SER A 400 47.37 16.26 -2.46
N THR A 401 47.56 16.94 -1.32
CA THR A 401 47.13 16.50 0.01
C THR A 401 45.88 17.21 0.53
N GLY A 402 45.28 18.12 -0.25
CA GLY A 402 44.09 18.85 0.14
C GLY A 402 42.80 18.07 -0.08
N SER A 403 41.68 18.65 0.34
CA SER A 403 40.34 18.13 0.05
C SER A 403 39.40 19.27 -0.36
N VAL A 404 38.38 18.93 -1.14
CA VAL A 404 37.26 19.81 -1.48
C VAL A 404 35.97 19.05 -1.21
N PHE A 405 34.95 19.71 -0.69
CA PHE A 405 33.64 19.11 -0.48
C PHE A 405 32.54 20.17 -0.51
N PHE A 406 31.33 19.77 -0.87
CA PHE A 406 30.13 20.50 -0.45
C PHE A 406 29.31 19.62 0.49
N ALA A 407 28.71 20.24 1.50
CA ALA A 407 27.80 19.58 2.44
C ALA A 407 26.46 20.32 2.49
N GLN A 408 25.42 19.67 1.97
CA GLN A 408 24.05 20.16 2.05
C GLN A 408 23.45 19.73 3.40
N ALA A 409 23.47 20.62 4.38
CA ALA A 409 23.09 20.31 5.77
C ALA A 409 21.61 20.59 6.08
N ALA A 410 20.93 21.39 5.25
CA ALA A 410 19.49 21.68 5.31
C ALA A 410 18.94 21.84 3.87
N PRO A 411 17.62 21.92 3.64
CA PRO A 411 17.05 22.12 2.29
C PRO A 411 17.48 23.42 1.60
N ASP A 412 17.93 24.38 2.38
CA ASP A 412 18.24 25.77 2.00
C ASP A 412 19.57 26.26 2.59
N ALA A 413 20.50 25.35 2.92
CA ALA A 413 21.85 25.71 3.35
C ALA A 413 22.91 24.67 2.90
N VAL A 414 23.89 25.13 2.12
CA VAL A 414 25.05 24.35 1.67
C VAL A 414 26.37 25.01 2.09
N TRP A 415 27.31 24.21 2.57
CA TRP A 415 28.67 24.63 2.88
C TRP A 415 29.64 24.11 1.82
N LEU A 416 30.71 24.86 1.57
CA LEU A 416 31.74 24.53 0.58
C LEU A 416 33.13 24.69 1.22
N ASN A 417 33.87 23.59 1.36
CA ASN A 417 35.24 23.51 1.89
C ASN A 417 35.49 23.93 3.35
N HIS A 418 34.51 24.51 4.03
CA HIS A 418 34.57 24.86 5.45
C HIS A 418 33.22 24.59 6.10
N ILE A 419 33.25 24.36 7.41
CA ILE A 419 32.04 24.06 8.20
C ILE A 419 31.75 25.12 9.26
N ASP A 420 32.71 25.99 9.52
CA ASP A 420 32.59 27.10 10.45
C ASP A 420 32.13 28.36 9.70
N GLY A 421 31.14 29.07 10.25
CA GLY A 421 30.58 30.27 9.64
C GLY A 421 29.38 30.03 8.73
N ASP A 422 29.04 31.05 7.94
CA ASP A 422 27.81 31.10 7.13
C ASP A 422 27.83 30.12 5.94
N PRO A 423 26.66 29.62 5.50
CA PRO A 423 26.57 28.76 4.32
C PRO A 423 27.01 29.51 3.04
N ALA A 424 27.62 28.78 2.11
CA ALA A 424 28.05 29.29 0.81
C ALA A 424 26.88 29.59 -0.15
N GLY A 425 25.70 29.03 0.11
CA GLY A 425 24.47 29.24 -0.65
C GLY A 425 23.31 28.41 -0.12
N LYS A 426 22.22 28.31 -0.88
CA LYS A 426 21.02 27.58 -0.46
C LYS A 426 21.05 26.12 -0.91
N ARG A 427 21.28 25.87 -2.19
CA ARG A 427 21.17 24.51 -2.78
C ARG A 427 22.39 24.19 -3.63
N SER A 428 23.00 23.05 -3.36
CA SER A 428 23.92 22.40 -4.28
C SER A 428 23.17 21.93 -5.52
N ASP A 429 23.78 22.11 -6.69
CA ASP A 429 23.30 21.53 -7.94
C ASP A 429 23.64 20.02 -8.04
N GLY A 430 24.29 19.47 -7.02
CA GLY A 430 24.45 18.03 -6.78
C GLY A 430 25.65 17.38 -7.46
N TRP A 431 26.56 18.14 -8.06
CA TRP A 431 27.72 17.59 -8.76
C TRP A 431 29.02 18.28 -8.34
N LEU A 432 30.12 17.54 -8.36
CA LEU A 432 31.48 18.03 -8.11
C LEU A 432 32.39 17.48 -9.21
N ALA A 433 33.18 18.34 -9.83
CA ALA A 433 34.15 17.94 -10.83
C ALA A 433 35.57 18.27 -10.40
N VAL A 434 36.50 17.39 -10.78
CA VAL A 434 37.94 17.60 -10.63
C VAL A 434 38.63 17.43 -11.98
N ARG A 435 39.64 18.26 -12.24
CA ARG A 435 40.36 18.32 -13.52
C ARG A 435 41.87 18.34 -13.33
N ASP A 436 42.53 17.47 -14.08
CA ASP A 436 43.96 17.53 -14.36
C ASP A 436 44.22 17.82 -15.87
N SER A 437 45.49 17.73 -16.30
CA SER A 437 45.89 18.00 -17.69
C SER A 437 45.30 17.03 -18.73
N THR A 438 44.80 15.88 -18.29
CA THR A 438 44.49 14.70 -19.07
C THR A 438 43.00 14.40 -19.06
N VAL A 439 42.39 14.40 -17.87
CA VAL A 439 40.99 14.04 -17.66
C VAL A 439 40.30 15.05 -16.77
N THR A 440 39.00 15.19 -16.99
CA THR A 440 38.08 15.83 -16.07
C THR A 440 37.09 14.77 -15.62
N ALA A 441 36.96 14.55 -14.31
CA ALA A 441 35.98 13.62 -13.75
C ALA A 441 34.90 14.41 -13.01
N ALA A 442 33.65 14.28 -13.42
CA ALA A 442 32.51 14.88 -12.75
C ALA A 442 31.68 13.81 -12.06
N GLY A 443 31.62 13.87 -10.73
CA GLY A 443 30.69 13.07 -9.95
C GLY A 443 29.38 13.79 -9.72
N PHE A 444 28.29 13.03 -9.68
CA PHE A 444 26.95 13.54 -9.37
C PHE A 444 26.27 12.67 -8.33
N LEU A 445 25.46 13.29 -7.48
CA LEU A 445 24.61 12.66 -6.45
C LEU A 445 23.21 13.24 -6.59
N ARG A 446 22.18 12.40 -6.75
CA ARG A 446 20.81 12.87 -6.99
C ARG A 446 20.07 13.26 -5.71
N ASP A 447 19.07 14.14 -5.87
CA ASP A 447 18.14 14.59 -4.82
C ASP A 447 18.84 15.18 -3.58
N VAL A 448 19.96 15.88 -3.76
CA VAL A 448 20.87 16.31 -2.66
C VAL A 448 20.15 17.16 -1.62
N TRP A 449 19.48 18.23 -2.04
CA TRP A 449 18.82 19.15 -1.12
C TRP A 449 17.46 18.64 -0.69
N GLU A 450 16.75 17.89 -1.53
CA GLU A 450 15.50 17.26 -1.14
C GLU A 450 15.69 16.16 -0.09
N LYS A 451 16.76 15.36 -0.19
CA LYS A 451 17.13 14.27 0.72
C LYS A 451 18.31 14.61 1.63
N PHE A 452 18.46 15.88 1.99
CA PHE A 452 19.47 16.29 2.97
C PHE A 452 19.40 15.43 4.25
N PRO A 453 20.51 15.25 4.98
CA PRO A 453 21.81 15.84 4.70
C PRO A 453 22.60 14.95 3.71
N LYS A 454 23.38 15.58 2.81
CA LYS A 454 24.13 14.91 1.73
C LYS A 454 25.44 15.64 1.46
N GLU A 455 26.45 14.90 1.00
CA GLU A 455 27.79 15.44 0.74
C GLU A 455 28.46 14.72 -0.42
N ILE A 456 29.21 15.47 -1.24
CA ILE A 456 30.24 14.93 -2.13
C ILE A 456 31.56 15.54 -1.69
N SER A 457 32.58 14.70 -1.53
CA SER A 457 33.94 15.12 -1.22
C SER A 457 34.93 14.56 -2.22
N TYR A 458 36.04 15.26 -2.40
CA TYR A 458 37.23 14.77 -3.09
C TYR A 458 38.43 14.90 -2.17
N SER A 459 39.22 13.83 -2.04
CA SER A 459 40.49 13.81 -1.34
C SER A 459 41.36 12.68 -1.88
N SER A 460 42.68 12.92 -1.98
CA SER A 460 43.66 11.87 -2.28
C SER A 460 43.40 11.09 -3.59
N GLY A 461 42.82 11.75 -4.60
CA GLY A 461 42.51 11.14 -5.90
C GLY A 461 41.17 10.41 -5.97
N GLU A 462 40.39 10.41 -4.89
CA GLU A 462 39.08 9.76 -4.80
C GLU A 462 37.97 10.77 -4.60
N MET A 463 36.83 10.49 -5.22
CA MET A 463 35.58 11.20 -4.95
C MET A 463 34.68 10.28 -4.12
N THR A 464 34.13 10.80 -3.03
CA THR A 464 33.23 10.06 -2.13
C THR A 464 31.84 10.66 -2.15
N PHE A 465 30.85 9.81 -2.38
CA PHE A 465 29.43 10.13 -2.33
C PHE A 465 28.87 9.69 -0.99
N HIS A 466 28.44 10.62 -0.16
CA HIS A 466 28.01 10.33 1.20
C HIS A 466 26.49 10.17 1.28
N SER A 467 26.03 8.98 1.70
CA SER A 467 24.64 8.73 2.09
C SER A 467 24.31 9.43 3.39
N TRP A 468 25.23 9.41 4.35
CA TRP A 468 25.22 10.25 5.55
C TRP A 468 26.54 11.02 5.60
N PRO A 469 26.53 12.37 5.69
CA PRO A 469 27.70 13.19 5.46
C PRO A 469 28.70 13.11 6.61
N LYS A 470 29.98 13.06 6.25
CA LYS A 470 31.10 13.21 7.19
C LYS A 470 31.04 14.53 7.96
N HIS A 471 30.57 15.60 7.32
CA HIS A 471 30.45 16.93 7.92
C HIS A 471 29.02 17.25 8.40
N GLY A 472 28.27 16.21 8.81
CA GLY A 472 26.94 16.35 9.40
C GLY A 472 26.94 17.25 10.63
N ARG A 473 25.93 18.11 10.75
CA ARG A 473 25.82 19.08 11.85
C ARG A 473 24.39 19.46 12.14
N ARG A 474 24.16 19.97 13.34
CA ARG A 474 22.85 20.47 13.76
C ARG A 474 22.69 21.92 13.29
N ILE A 475 21.64 22.18 12.51
CA ILE A 475 21.32 23.53 12.01
C ILE A 475 20.19 24.14 12.84
N VAL A 476 19.19 23.33 13.18
CA VAL A 476 18.03 23.77 13.97
C VAL A 476 18.17 23.26 15.41
N ALA A 477 17.99 24.14 16.39
CA ALA A 477 18.06 23.79 17.80
C ALA A 477 16.83 22.96 18.24
N PRO A 478 16.96 22.04 19.21
CA PRO A 478 15.85 21.18 19.66
C PRO A 478 14.56 21.92 20.04
N GLU A 479 14.67 23.13 20.60
CA GLU A 479 13.53 23.94 21.03
C GLU A 479 12.73 24.48 19.83
N GLU A 480 13.42 24.75 18.72
CA GLU A 480 12.80 25.19 17.45
C GLU A 480 12.18 24.01 16.69
N GLU A 481 12.76 22.82 16.83
CA GLU A 481 12.27 21.60 16.20
C GLU A 481 10.87 21.19 16.69
N ILE A 482 10.61 21.32 18.00
CA ILE A 482 9.36 20.88 18.61
C ILE A 482 8.19 21.87 18.44
N LYS A 483 8.41 23.00 17.74
CA LYS A 483 7.32 23.93 17.39
C LYS A 483 6.32 23.28 16.44
N ARG A 484 5.05 23.69 16.52
CA ARG A 484 3.93 23.07 15.79
C ARG A 484 4.14 23.02 14.27
N GLU A 485 4.80 24.01 13.72
CA GLU A 485 5.13 24.18 12.31
C GLU A 485 6.37 23.40 11.84
N ASN A 486 7.15 22.83 12.78
CA ASN A 486 8.43 22.16 12.49
C ASN A 486 8.46 20.69 12.92
N ILE A 487 7.72 20.31 13.96
CA ILE A 487 7.84 19.00 14.61
C ILE A 487 7.56 17.81 13.68
N HIS A 488 6.72 18.00 12.66
CA HIS A 488 6.42 16.97 11.66
C HIS A 488 7.59 16.68 10.72
N ARG A 489 8.60 17.55 10.68
CA ARG A 489 9.77 17.41 9.81
C ARG A 489 10.81 16.45 10.37
N ASN A 490 10.64 15.96 11.61
CA ASN A 490 11.54 15.01 12.28
C ASN A 490 13.03 15.38 12.10
N LEU A 491 13.39 16.66 12.28
CA LEU A 491 14.70 17.19 11.93
C LEU A 491 15.85 16.48 12.65
N PHE A 492 15.61 15.94 13.85
CA PHE A 492 16.57 15.11 14.57
C PHE A 492 17.14 13.95 13.73
N ALA A 493 16.38 13.40 12.78
CA ALA A 493 16.79 12.32 11.89
C ALA A 493 17.50 12.80 10.61
N HIS A 494 17.61 14.12 10.42
CA HIS A 494 18.14 14.77 9.22
C HIS A 494 19.27 15.76 9.52
N GLN A 495 19.79 15.78 10.74
CA GLN A 495 20.85 16.70 11.13
C GLN A 495 21.70 16.13 12.25
N GLY A 496 22.82 16.80 12.52
CA GLY A 496 23.79 16.39 13.52
C GLY A 496 24.93 15.56 12.90
N PRO A 497 25.99 15.32 13.69
CA PRO A 497 27.14 14.51 13.26
C PRO A 497 26.82 13.01 13.22
N LEU A 498 25.78 12.56 13.94
CA LEU A 498 25.37 11.16 14.01
C LEU A 498 23.97 11.00 13.44
N LEU A 499 23.77 9.95 12.65
CA LEU A 499 22.46 9.47 12.24
C LEU A 499 21.72 8.93 13.45
N ASP A 500 20.57 9.52 13.76
CA ASP A 500 19.72 9.13 14.88
C ASP A 500 18.27 8.93 14.42
N LEU A 501 17.76 7.71 14.55
CA LEU A 501 16.39 7.34 14.15
C LEU A 501 15.45 7.18 15.35
N GLN A 502 15.94 7.43 16.55
CA GLN A 502 15.14 7.39 17.78
C GLN A 502 14.41 8.72 17.96
N LEU A 503 13.09 8.67 18.20
CA LEU A 503 12.33 9.87 18.55
C LEU A 503 12.85 10.46 19.87
N PRO A 504 13.34 11.72 19.90
CA PRO A 504 13.86 12.31 21.12
C PRO A 504 12.78 12.47 22.20
N GLU A 505 13.16 12.34 23.47
CA GLU A 505 12.23 12.49 24.60
C GLU A 505 11.51 13.85 24.59
N VAL A 506 12.19 14.92 24.19
CA VAL A 506 11.59 16.27 24.06
C VAL A 506 10.46 16.32 23.03
N TYR A 507 10.57 15.59 21.93
CA TYR A 507 9.48 15.46 20.95
C TYR A 507 8.31 14.72 21.59
N PHE A 508 8.57 13.56 22.20
CA PHE A 508 7.54 12.74 22.83
C PHE A 508 6.77 13.52 23.93
N ASN A 509 7.48 14.25 24.78
CA ASN A 509 6.88 15.09 25.82
C ASN A 509 6.03 16.23 25.25
N GLN A 510 6.48 16.88 24.17
CA GLN A 510 5.69 17.91 23.50
C GLN A 510 4.41 17.33 22.87
N LEU A 511 4.51 16.18 22.21
CA LEU A 511 3.37 15.49 21.61
C LEU A 511 2.33 15.07 22.66
N ARG A 512 2.79 14.55 23.80
CA ARG A 512 1.94 14.22 24.95
C ARG A 512 1.24 15.46 25.49
N THR A 513 1.95 16.58 25.63
CA THR A 513 1.36 17.85 26.07
C THR A 513 0.22 18.30 25.16
N TRP A 514 0.39 18.21 23.84
CA TRP A 514 -0.70 18.49 22.91
C TRP A 514 -1.78 17.42 22.88
N HIS A 515 -1.45 16.16 23.11
CA HIS A 515 -2.46 15.12 23.27
C HIS A 515 -3.36 15.40 24.48
N ASP A 516 -2.76 15.86 25.59
CA ASP A 516 -3.49 16.20 26.80
C ASP A 516 -4.48 17.36 26.58
N ALA A 517 -4.10 18.32 25.73
CA ALA A 517 -4.94 19.46 25.38
C ALA A 517 -5.97 19.16 24.27
N LEU A 518 -5.60 18.42 23.22
CA LEU A 518 -6.36 18.32 21.97
C LEU A 518 -6.99 16.94 21.73
N ARG A 519 -6.62 15.92 22.52
CA ARG A 519 -7.05 14.52 22.36
C ARG A 519 -6.85 13.98 20.94
N TRP A 520 -5.77 14.42 20.28
CA TRP A 520 -5.49 14.12 18.87
C TRP A 520 -5.02 12.67 18.65
N ASP A 521 -4.22 12.12 19.58
CA ASP A 521 -3.54 10.82 19.45
C ASP A 521 -4.36 9.63 20.00
N ARG A 522 -5.54 9.36 19.43
CA ARG A 522 -6.40 8.24 19.88
C ARG A 522 -5.80 6.86 19.63
N GLU A 523 -4.83 6.75 18.74
CA GLU A 523 -4.19 5.50 18.32
C GLU A 523 -2.83 5.27 19.02
N ASN A 524 -2.45 6.15 19.96
CA ASN A 524 -1.20 6.11 20.72
C ASN A 524 0.08 6.16 19.83
N THR A 525 -0.01 6.84 18.70
CA THR A 525 1.01 6.93 17.63
C THR A 525 2.32 7.55 18.10
N SER A 526 2.27 8.52 19.02
CA SER A 526 3.45 9.17 19.62
C SER A 526 4.25 8.22 20.49
N PHE A 527 3.58 7.40 21.29
CA PHE A 527 4.21 6.38 22.13
C PHE A 527 4.82 5.24 21.32
N ILE A 528 4.12 4.82 20.26
CA ILE A 528 4.64 3.81 19.31
C ILE A 528 5.91 4.36 18.65
N GLY A 529 5.89 5.60 18.18
CA GLY A 529 7.07 6.25 17.61
C GLY A 529 8.24 6.35 18.60
N TYR A 530 7.96 6.66 19.86
CA TYR A 530 8.99 6.77 20.91
C TYR A 530 9.69 5.44 21.23
N ARG A 531 8.94 4.33 21.20
CA ARG A 531 9.50 2.99 21.46
C ARG A 531 10.12 2.34 20.23
N SER A 532 9.79 2.82 19.04
CA SER A 532 10.27 2.24 17.80
C SER A 532 11.77 2.50 17.60
N ASP A 533 12.43 1.55 16.95
CA ASP A 533 13.76 1.70 16.39
C ASP A 533 13.69 1.76 14.86
N GLY A 534 14.79 2.21 14.24
CA GLY A 534 14.96 2.27 12.79
C GLY A 534 15.56 1.00 12.18
N SER A 535 15.55 -0.15 12.86
CA SER A 535 16.08 -1.38 12.29
C SER A 535 15.18 -1.89 11.16
N GLY A 536 15.80 -2.32 10.07
CA GLY A 536 15.12 -2.80 8.87
C GLY A 536 14.79 -1.72 7.83
N VAL A 537 14.89 -0.42 8.13
CA VAL A 537 14.84 0.61 7.09
C VAL A 537 16.20 0.74 6.40
N SER A 538 16.24 1.39 5.25
CA SER A 538 17.47 1.60 4.50
C SER A 538 17.67 3.05 4.07
N MET A 539 18.94 3.43 3.87
CA MET A 539 19.33 4.66 3.19
C MET A 539 19.80 4.31 1.79
N SER A 540 19.28 4.99 0.78
CA SER A 540 19.80 4.84 -0.58
C SER A 540 20.24 6.15 -1.23
N ILE A 541 21.25 6.03 -2.08
CA ILE A 541 21.73 7.10 -2.96
C ILE A 541 21.85 6.61 -4.40
N ARG A 542 21.59 7.53 -5.34
CA ARG A 542 21.93 7.38 -6.77
C ARG A 542 23.04 8.35 -7.10
N PHE A 543 24.16 7.83 -7.55
CA PHE A 543 25.36 8.59 -7.85
C PHE A 543 25.98 8.13 -9.17
N GLY A 544 27.06 8.77 -9.59
CA GLY A 544 27.89 8.28 -10.68
C GLY A 544 29.04 9.21 -10.96
N VAL A 545 29.94 8.76 -11.83
CA VAL A 545 31.08 9.54 -12.32
C VAL A 545 31.09 9.48 -13.85
N GLU A 546 31.24 10.64 -14.48
CA GLU A 546 31.46 10.77 -15.91
C GLU A 546 32.83 11.40 -16.18
N TYR A 547 33.54 10.83 -17.15
CA TYR A 547 34.90 11.24 -17.51
C TYR A 547 34.92 11.97 -18.84
N PHE A 548 35.54 13.14 -18.86
CA PHE A 548 35.70 14.01 -20.03
C PHE A 548 37.17 14.22 -20.36
N PRO A 549 37.53 14.57 -21.60
CA PRO A 549 38.86 15.09 -21.91
C PRO A 549 39.23 16.27 -21.02
N GLY A 550 40.48 16.37 -20.55
CA GLY A 550 40.94 17.40 -19.61
C GLY A 550 40.79 18.85 -20.10
N LYS A 551 40.58 19.07 -21.40
CA LYS A 551 40.36 20.38 -22.02
C LYS A 551 38.88 20.72 -22.27
N THR A 552 37.95 19.91 -21.78
CA THR A 552 36.52 20.15 -21.96
C THR A 552 36.09 21.43 -21.22
N PRO A 553 35.36 22.35 -21.85
CA PRO A 553 34.90 23.58 -21.19
C PRO A 553 34.02 23.33 -19.96
N ASP A 554 34.20 24.13 -18.90
CA ASP A 554 33.50 24.01 -17.62
C ASP A 554 31.97 24.01 -17.79
N ALA A 555 31.47 24.91 -18.65
CA ALA A 555 30.05 25.03 -18.96
C ALA A 555 29.47 23.75 -19.58
N ALA A 556 30.24 23.05 -20.43
CA ALA A 556 29.80 21.80 -21.03
C ALA A 556 29.73 20.67 -20.00
N VAL A 557 30.72 20.60 -19.09
CA VAL A 557 30.73 19.61 -18.00
C VAL A 557 29.60 19.89 -17.01
N ALA A 558 29.37 21.15 -16.66
CA ALA A 558 28.25 21.57 -15.81
C ALA A 558 26.90 21.19 -16.45
N SER A 559 26.70 21.52 -17.74
CA SER A 559 25.47 21.17 -18.48
C SER A 559 25.23 19.66 -18.51
N GLN A 560 26.23 18.86 -18.84
CA GLN A 560 26.12 17.40 -18.84
C GLN A 560 25.85 16.84 -17.42
N SER A 561 26.46 17.44 -16.39
CA SER A 561 26.21 17.06 -14.99
C SER A 561 24.76 17.34 -14.56
N MET A 562 24.15 18.43 -15.03
CA MET A 562 22.72 18.72 -14.80
C MET A 562 21.79 17.69 -15.47
N VAL A 563 22.17 17.18 -16.65
CA VAL A 563 21.44 16.07 -17.30
C VAL A 563 21.51 14.81 -16.43
N ASN A 564 22.69 14.50 -15.90
CA ASN A 564 22.91 13.33 -15.05
C ASN A 564 22.12 13.40 -13.74
N GLN A 565 21.96 14.60 -13.18
CA GLN A 565 21.09 14.91 -12.04
C GLN A 565 19.62 14.66 -12.35
N THR A 566 19.14 15.22 -13.47
CA THR A 566 17.72 15.17 -13.88
C THR A 566 17.25 13.75 -14.18
N ALA A 567 18.14 12.92 -14.75
CA ALA A 567 17.83 11.54 -15.13
C ALA A 567 16.57 11.45 -16.01
N PRO A 568 16.57 12.07 -17.20
CA PRO A 568 15.39 12.09 -18.05
C PRO A 568 14.95 10.66 -18.40
N SER A 569 13.65 10.48 -18.54
CA SER A 569 13.03 9.23 -19.03
C SER A 569 12.35 9.48 -20.37
N ALA A 570 11.80 8.43 -20.96
CA ALA A 570 10.92 8.54 -22.12
C ALA A 570 9.61 7.80 -21.84
N ILE A 571 8.59 8.13 -22.62
CA ILE A 571 7.34 7.39 -22.64
C ILE A 571 6.79 7.38 -24.06
N THR A 572 6.08 6.33 -24.45
CA THR A 572 5.31 6.30 -25.69
C THR A 572 4.13 7.29 -25.62
N ASP A 573 3.61 7.66 -26.78
CA ASP A 573 2.41 8.48 -26.90
C ASP A 573 1.28 8.03 -25.93
N PRO A 574 0.66 8.94 -25.15
CA PRO A 574 -0.35 8.55 -24.18
C PRO A 574 -1.57 7.81 -24.76
N ALA A 575 -1.95 8.08 -26.01
CA ALA A 575 -3.03 7.35 -26.67
C ALA A 575 -2.61 5.90 -26.96
N TRP A 576 -1.34 5.66 -27.32
CA TRP A 576 -0.79 4.30 -27.41
C TRP A 576 -0.80 3.60 -26.05
N ASN A 577 -0.31 4.27 -25.00
CA ASN A 577 -0.23 3.71 -23.66
C ASN A 577 -1.59 3.23 -23.17
N VAL A 578 -2.58 4.10 -23.26
CA VAL A 578 -3.94 3.80 -22.83
C VAL A 578 -4.60 2.77 -23.74
N GLY A 579 -4.41 2.88 -25.06
CA GLY A 579 -4.94 1.95 -26.05
C GLY A 579 -4.38 0.53 -25.94
N SER A 580 -3.23 0.34 -25.29
CA SER A 580 -2.66 -0.98 -25.01
C SER A 580 -3.56 -1.85 -24.12
N GLY A 581 -4.40 -1.24 -23.29
CA GLY A 581 -5.26 -1.95 -22.33
C GLY A 581 -4.51 -2.63 -21.18
N VAL A 582 -3.21 -2.38 -20.99
CA VAL A 582 -2.44 -2.98 -19.86
C VAL A 582 -2.93 -2.49 -18.51
N ILE A 583 -3.39 -1.24 -18.43
CA ILE A 583 -4.19 -0.68 -17.34
C ILE A 583 -5.62 -0.55 -17.87
N PRO A 584 -6.58 -1.35 -17.38
CA PRO A 584 -7.94 -1.32 -17.89
C PRO A 584 -8.68 -0.05 -17.48
N PHE A 585 -9.67 0.37 -18.30
CA PHE A 585 -10.56 1.51 -18.02
C PHE A 585 -9.77 2.81 -17.74
N LEU A 586 -8.87 3.16 -18.67
CA LEU A 586 -8.09 4.38 -18.63
C LEU A 586 -8.36 5.19 -19.91
N THR A 587 -8.17 6.51 -19.84
CA THR A 587 -8.26 7.45 -20.97
C THR A 587 -6.96 8.24 -21.07
N ALA A 588 -6.52 8.59 -22.29
CA ALA A 588 -5.44 9.55 -22.45
C ALA A 588 -5.89 10.94 -21.95
N ALA A 589 -4.97 11.74 -21.41
CA ALA A 589 -5.26 13.12 -21.04
C ALA A 589 -5.35 14.02 -22.29
N GLY A 590 -6.12 15.10 -22.21
CA GLY A 590 -6.19 16.12 -23.26
C GLY A 590 -7.31 15.94 -24.29
N ASP A 591 -8.27 15.04 -24.04
CA ASP A 591 -9.51 14.99 -24.81
C ASP A 591 -10.38 16.22 -24.49
N PRO A 592 -10.78 17.05 -25.48
CA PRO A 592 -11.58 18.24 -25.25
C PRO A 592 -12.91 17.99 -24.52
N ARG A 593 -13.48 16.77 -24.62
CA ARG A 593 -14.70 16.40 -23.88
C ARG A 593 -14.49 16.43 -22.36
N TRP A 594 -13.26 16.23 -21.91
CA TRP A 594 -12.89 16.03 -20.50
C TRP A 594 -12.03 17.15 -19.91
N GLU A 595 -11.82 18.23 -20.65
CA GLU A 595 -10.93 19.35 -20.30
C GLU A 595 -11.08 19.82 -18.85
N ARG A 596 -12.32 20.04 -18.37
CA ARG A 596 -12.58 20.47 -16.98
C ARG A 596 -12.10 19.47 -15.93
N SER A 597 -12.32 18.17 -16.17
CA SER A 597 -11.92 17.11 -15.25
C SER A 597 -10.41 16.83 -15.32
N ASP A 598 -9.78 16.95 -16.49
CA ASP A 598 -8.33 16.81 -16.62
C ASP A 598 -7.60 18.03 -16.01
N ALA A 599 -8.11 19.25 -16.18
CA ALA A 599 -7.59 20.45 -15.51
C ALA A 599 -7.65 20.37 -13.98
N LEU A 600 -8.66 19.67 -13.43
CA LEU A 600 -8.72 19.35 -12.01
C LEU A 600 -7.60 18.40 -11.57
N LEU A 601 -7.40 17.32 -12.32
CA LEU A 601 -6.35 16.34 -12.04
C LEU A 601 -4.96 16.99 -12.09
N GLU A 602 -4.75 17.90 -13.04
CA GLU A 602 -3.54 18.72 -13.13
C GLU A 602 -3.37 19.66 -11.93
N ALA A 603 -4.43 20.35 -11.52
CA ALA A 603 -4.39 21.22 -10.34
C ALA A 603 -4.07 20.43 -9.07
N TYR A 604 -4.70 19.26 -8.88
CA TYR A 604 -4.39 18.36 -7.78
C TYR A 604 -2.92 17.92 -7.79
N ALA A 605 -2.39 17.55 -8.97
CA ALA A 605 -0.99 17.18 -9.13
C ALA A 605 -0.04 18.33 -8.76
N THR A 606 -0.40 19.55 -9.15
CA THR A 606 0.35 20.76 -8.82
C THR A 606 0.35 21.00 -7.31
N GLY A 607 -0.82 20.99 -6.67
CA GLY A 607 -0.94 21.14 -5.22
C GLY A 607 -0.17 20.06 -4.44
N MET A 608 -0.30 18.78 -4.85
CA MET A 608 0.44 17.66 -4.27
C MET A 608 1.95 17.80 -4.42
N SER A 609 2.42 18.21 -5.61
CA SER A 609 3.85 18.41 -5.86
C SER A 609 4.43 19.56 -5.03
N ASN A 610 3.60 20.54 -4.68
CA ASN A 610 3.99 21.68 -3.86
C ASN A 610 3.92 21.40 -2.35
N LEU A 611 3.27 20.31 -1.92
CA LEU A 611 3.07 20.00 -0.50
C LEU A 611 4.39 19.93 0.27
N ALA A 612 5.41 19.29 -0.33
CA ALA A 612 6.74 19.21 0.27
C ALA A 612 7.39 20.60 0.43
N ALA A 613 7.22 21.49 -0.55
CA ALA A 613 7.73 22.86 -0.45
C ALA A 613 7.00 23.68 0.61
N VAL A 614 5.67 23.58 0.66
CA VAL A 614 4.84 24.34 1.62
C VAL A 614 5.07 23.87 3.05
N GLY A 615 5.07 22.56 3.29
CA GLY A 615 5.31 21.97 4.62
C GLY A 615 6.78 21.84 5.01
N ARG A 616 7.70 22.15 4.09
CA ARG A 616 9.13 21.85 4.19
C ARG A 616 9.40 20.38 4.55
N ILE A 617 8.74 19.47 3.84
CA ILE A 617 8.85 18.01 4.02
C ILE A 617 10.00 17.50 3.14
N TYR A 618 11.20 17.89 3.56
CA TYR A 618 12.46 17.48 2.96
C TYR A 618 13.27 16.75 4.02
N GLY A 619 14.16 15.86 3.57
CA GLY A 619 14.99 15.04 4.44
C GLY A 619 14.97 13.59 4.00
N MET A 620 16.11 12.91 4.14
CA MET A 620 16.35 11.56 3.62
C MET A 620 15.24 10.53 3.95
N TRP A 621 14.64 10.62 5.14
CA TRP A 621 13.64 9.67 5.64
C TRP A 621 12.18 10.06 5.39
N ILE A 622 11.91 11.32 5.00
CA ILE A 622 10.54 11.83 4.87
C ILE A 622 10.23 12.36 3.47
N TYR A 623 11.24 12.79 2.70
CA TYR A 623 11.02 13.29 1.35
C TYR A 623 10.41 12.20 0.46
N GLY A 624 9.34 12.57 -0.24
CA GLY A 624 8.53 11.65 -1.03
C GLY A 624 7.35 11.06 -0.27
N ASN A 625 7.37 11.00 1.06
CA ASN A 625 6.17 10.64 1.82
C ASN A 625 5.18 11.81 1.83
N THR A 626 3.91 11.51 2.02
CA THR A 626 2.81 12.49 2.10
C THR A 626 2.11 12.38 3.45
N ASN A 627 1.15 13.25 3.72
CA ASN A 627 0.49 13.32 5.04
C ASN A 627 -0.99 13.10 4.93
N ASN A 628 -1.61 12.28 5.79
CA ASN A 628 -3.01 11.88 5.63
C ASN A 628 -4.01 13.06 5.64
N ASN A 629 -3.75 14.12 6.41
CA ASN A 629 -4.56 15.34 6.44
C ASN A 629 -3.68 16.59 6.59
N TRP A 630 -4.25 17.75 6.24
CA TRP A 630 -3.50 19.01 6.17
C TRP A 630 -4.23 20.18 6.84
N ASP A 631 -3.48 21.02 7.54
CA ASP A 631 -3.94 22.31 8.07
C ASP A 631 -3.44 23.42 7.13
N THR A 632 -4.36 24.01 6.37
CA THR A 632 -4.06 25.07 5.40
C THR A 632 -3.63 26.37 6.08
N GLY A 633 -4.15 26.67 7.28
CA GLY A 633 -3.78 27.86 8.04
C GLY A 633 -2.37 27.77 8.62
N LEU A 634 -2.03 26.61 9.19
CA LEU A 634 -0.68 26.34 9.73
C LEU A 634 0.34 25.98 8.64
N LYS A 635 -0.11 25.67 7.41
CA LYS A 635 0.73 25.13 6.34
C LYS A 635 1.52 23.90 6.81
N ALA A 636 0.86 23.05 7.59
CA ALA A 636 1.47 21.89 8.22
C ALA A 636 0.49 20.69 8.25
N PRO A 637 1.00 19.46 8.33
CA PRO A 637 0.18 18.28 8.54
C PRO A 637 -0.65 18.35 9.83
N TRP A 638 -1.77 17.64 9.86
CA TRP A 638 -2.44 17.31 11.13
C TRP A 638 -1.59 16.32 11.94
N LEU A 639 -1.67 16.39 13.26
CA LEU A 639 -0.92 15.50 14.14
C LEU A 639 -1.40 14.04 14.01
N HIS A 640 -2.69 13.81 13.79
CA HIS A 640 -3.26 12.47 13.65
C HIS A 640 -2.95 11.86 12.27
N ARG A 641 -2.28 10.69 12.27
CA ARG A 641 -1.85 9.96 11.06
C ARG A 641 -0.98 10.82 10.16
N ILE A 642 0.06 11.34 10.77
CA ILE A 642 0.87 12.37 10.15
C ILE A 642 1.52 11.89 8.85
N TRP A 643 1.93 10.62 8.74
CA TRP A 643 2.46 10.03 7.52
C TRP A 643 1.43 9.17 6.81
N GLN A 644 1.41 9.21 5.50
CA GLN A 644 0.54 8.39 4.69
C GLN A 644 1.12 6.99 4.44
N ASN A 645 2.45 6.84 4.32
CA ASN A 645 3.08 5.54 4.02
C ASN A 645 2.32 4.81 2.89
N SER A 646 2.10 3.50 2.91
CA SER A 646 1.33 2.84 1.84
C SER A 646 -0.20 3.01 1.92
N HIS A 647 -0.71 3.82 2.85
CA HIS A 647 -2.15 3.96 3.09
C HIS A 647 -2.89 4.54 1.89
N TYR A 648 -3.99 3.88 1.51
CA TYR A 648 -4.80 4.17 0.32
C TYR A 648 -4.07 4.11 -1.03
N GLY A 649 -2.90 3.46 -1.10
CA GLY A 649 -2.22 3.22 -2.38
C GLY A 649 -1.74 4.49 -3.09
N HIS A 650 -1.49 5.57 -2.35
CA HIS A 650 -1.23 6.89 -2.92
C HIS A 650 -0.02 6.92 -3.87
N ALA A 651 1.00 6.11 -3.61
CA ALA A 651 2.22 6.06 -4.42
C ALA A 651 2.00 5.48 -5.83
N SER A 652 0.88 4.80 -6.08
CA SER A 652 0.52 4.28 -7.42
C SER A 652 -0.15 5.32 -8.31
N PHE A 653 -0.83 6.30 -7.72
CA PHE A 653 -1.53 7.35 -8.47
C PHE A 653 -0.58 8.12 -9.42
N PRO A 654 0.57 8.65 -8.98
CA PRO A 654 1.46 9.40 -9.87
C PRO A 654 1.92 8.60 -11.10
N TRP A 655 2.15 7.28 -10.96
CA TRP A 655 2.54 6.42 -12.08
C TRP A 655 1.45 6.34 -13.15
N LYS A 656 0.20 6.10 -12.74
CA LYS A 656 -0.95 6.05 -13.64
C LYS A 656 -1.15 7.39 -14.38
N PHE A 657 -0.90 8.50 -13.70
CA PHE A 657 -1.09 9.82 -14.28
C PHE A 657 0.04 10.22 -15.23
N TYR A 658 1.29 9.84 -14.92
CA TYR A 658 2.38 9.91 -15.89
C TYR A 658 2.07 9.05 -17.13
N PHE A 659 1.58 7.81 -16.93
CA PHE A 659 1.25 6.89 -18.00
C PHE A 659 0.24 7.45 -19.02
N ARG A 660 -0.79 8.18 -18.54
CA ARG A 660 -1.86 8.75 -19.39
C ARG A 660 -1.59 10.14 -19.94
N SER A 661 -0.53 10.83 -19.53
CA SER A 661 -0.26 12.23 -19.91
C SER A 661 1.14 12.48 -20.45
N GLY A 662 2.13 11.68 -20.05
CA GLY A 662 3.54 11.94 -20.28
C GLY A 662 4.10 13.15 -19.52
N ASP A 663 3.35 13.73 -18.58
CA ASP A 663 3.77 14.93 -17.85
C ASP A 663 4.86 14.60 -16.79
N PRO A 664 6.07 15.18 -16.91
CA PRO A 664 7.20 14.87 -16.05
C PRO A 664 6.99 15.28 -14.57
N ARG A 665 6.02 16.14 -14.24
CA ARG A 665 5.67 16.47 -12.84
C ARG A 665 5.18 15.22 -12.10
N PHE A 666 4.34 14.41 -12.75
CA PHE A 666 3.89 13.15 -12.18
C PHE A 666 5.05 12.16 -12.03
N LEU A 667 5.97 12.10 -13.00
CA LEU A 667 7.15 11.23 -12.89
C LEU A 667 8.05 11.62 -11.70
N LYS A 668 8.30 12.93 -11.49
CA LYS A 668 9.06 13.41 -10.33
C LYS A 668 8.39 12.99 -9.03
N MET A 669 7.07 13.19 -8.93
CA MET A 669 6.28 12.78 -7.77
C MET A 669 6.32 11.25 -7.56
N ALA A 670 6.17 10.46 -8.62
CA ALA A 670 6.18 9.00 -8.59
C ALA A 670 7.52 8.43 -8.10
N ARG A 671 8.63 8.97 -8.62
CA ARG A 671 10.00 8.60 -8.23
C ARG A 671 10.26 8.92 -6.75
N ALA A 672 9.82 10.09 -6.28
CA ALA A 672 9.97 10.49 -4.88
C ALA A 672 9.16 9.61 -3.93
N GLN A 673 7.85 9.43 -4.18
CA GLN A 673 6.96 8.61 -3.34
C GLN A 673 7.39 7.15 -3.29
N THR A 674 7.64 6.54 -4.45
CA THR A 674 8.09 5.14 -4.50
C THR A 674 9.47 4.98 -3.90
N GLY A 675 10.36 5.95 -4.09
CA GLY A 675 11.69 5.95 -3.48
C GLY A 675 11.64 5.97 -1.96
N ASN A 676 10.77 6.78 -1.37
CA ASN A 676 10.55 6.77 0.08
C ASN A 676 10.01 5.43 0.57
N LEU A 677 9.03 4.84 -0.11
CA LEU A 677 8.50 3.52 0.26
C LEU A 677 9.55 2.41 0.14
N MET A 678 10.40 2.46 -0.89
CA MET A 678 11.48 1.49 -1.11
C MET A 678 12.55 1.54 -0.02
N ASP A 679 12.74 2.67 0.66
CA ASP A 679 13.78 2.85 1.68
C ASP A 679 13.22 2.78 3.11
N VAL A 680 12.08 3.42 3.35
CA VAL A 680 11.50 3.65 4.68
C VAL A 680 10.19 2.89 4.87
N GLY A 681 9.34 2.87 3.84
CA GLY A 681 8.01 2.29 3.90
C GLY A 681 7.95 0.76 3.86
N ILE A 682 9.10 0.07 3.82
CA ILE A 682 9.23 -1.38 3.82
C ILE A 682 10.36 -1.85 4.74
N VAL A 683 10.16 -3.02 5.36
CA VAL A 683 11.18 -3.69 6.18
C VAL A 683 12.08 -4.52 5.27
N HIS A 684 13.37 -4.18 5.19
CA HIS A 684 14.38 -4.92 4.43
C HIS A 684 14.98 -6.08 5.21
N TYR A 685 15.10 -5.91 6.52
CA TYR A 685 15.77 -6.84 7.42
C TYR A 685 15.10 -6.82 8.79
N VAL A 686 15.13 -7.94 9.50
CA VAL A 686 14.73 -8.03 10.91
C VAL A 686 15.86 -8.72 11.66
N PRO A 687 16.47 -8.07 12.66
CA PRO A 687 17.50 -8.70 13.47
C PRO A 687 16.96 -9.97 14.15
N PRO A 688 17.75 -11.07 14.19
CA PRO A 688 17.32 -12.32 14.81
C PRO A 688 16.80 -12.16 16.25
N GLU A 689 17.38 -11.26 17.02
CA GLU A 689 17.01 -10.92 18.40
C GLU A 689 15.67 -10.17 18.50
N GLU A 690 15.26 -9.45 17.45
CA GLU A 690 13.96 -8.78 17.36
C GLU A 690 12.88 -9.70 16.76
N ALA A 691 13.26 -10.85 16.20
CA ALA A 691 12.35 -11.74 15.50
C ALA A 691 11.25 -12.23 16.45
N GLY A 692 10.01 -11.77 16.18
CA GLY A 692 8.85 -12.10 17.00
C GLY A 692 8.61 -11.15 18.18
N THR A 693 9.49 -10.20 18.45
CA THR A 693 9.29 -9.14 19.47
C THR A 693 8.24 -8.13 19.03
N TYR A 694 8.25 -7.77 17.75
CA TYR A 694 7.32 -6.80 17.17
C TYR A 694 6.14 -7.46 16.45
N ALA A 695 4.99 -6.78 16.46
CA ALA A 695 3.81 -7.22 15.72
C ALA A 695 4.02 -7.03 14.21
N GLY A 696 4.08 -8.13 13.46
CA GLY A 696 4.13 -8.12 11.99
C GLY A 696 5.48 -7.75 11.36
N LYS A 697 6.49 -7.27 12.12
CA LYS A 697 7.82 -6.88 11.58
C LYS A 697 8.48 -8.08 10.91
N THR A 698 8.61 -8.02 9.59
CA THR A 698 9.17 -9.09 8.77
C THR A 698 9.77 -8.51 7.50
N PRO A 699 10.86 -9.07 6.96
CA PRO A 699 11.37 -8.65 5.65
C PRO A 699 10.27 -8.71 4.59
N GLY A 700 10.14 -7.66 3.79
CA GLY A 700 9.07 -7.44 2.82
C GLY A 700 7.81 -6.77 3.38
N GLY A 701 7.65 -6.62 4.69
CA GLY A 701 6.48 -5.98 5.29
C GLY A 701 6.44 -4.47 5.07
N LEU A 702 5.29 -3.93 4.64
CA LEU A 702 5.10 -2.49 4.43
C LEU A 702 4.50 -1.82 5.67
N TYR A 703 5.04 -0.65 6.03
CA TYR A 703 4.58 0.16 7.16
C TYR A 703 3.26 0.90 6.86
N HIS A 704 2.41 1.07 7.88
CA HIS A 704 1.15 1.81 7.77
C HIS A 704 1.22 3.25 8.31
N ALA A 705 0.18 4.05 8.04
CA ALA A 705 0.02 5.48 8.30
C ALA A 705 -0.27 5.88 9.76
N LYS A 706 0.01 5.03 10.76
CA LYS A 706 -0.51 5.21 12.12
C LYS A 706 0.56 5.13 13.21
N GLY A 707 1.81 5.41 12.86
CA GLY A 707 2.88 5.81 13.78
C GLY A 707 3.16 7.30 13.67
N TRP A 708 3.84 7.88 14.67
CA TRP A 708 4.38 9.24 14.56
C TRP A 708 5.55 9.30 13.56
N LEU A 709 6.42 8.30 13.60
CA LEU A 709 7.49 8.12 12.64
C LEU A 709 6.97 7.38 11.40
N PRO A 710 7.52 7.62 10.21
CA PRO A 710 7.14 6.87 9.01
C PRO A 710 7.66 5.42 9.05
N TRP A 711 8.60 5.13 9.95
CA TRP A 711 9.04 3.79 10.34
C TRP A 711 8.59 3.44 11.76
N GLY A 712 8.84 2.21 12.18
CA GLY A 712 8.52 1.73 13.51
C GLY A 712 7.21 0.95 13.59
N VAL A 713 7.16 0.05 14.57
CA VAL A 713 6.09 -0.92 14.76
C VAL A 713 5.86 -1.13 16.24
N ARG A 714 4.74 -1.76 16.56
CA ARG A 714 4.37 -2.03 17.94
C ARG A 714 5.01 -3.28 18.50
N LEU A 715 5.19 -3.29 19.81
CA LEU A 715 5.61 -4.48 20.53
C LEU A 715 4.48 -5.50 20.54
N ARG A 716 4.84 -6.79 20.49
CA ARG A 716 3.89 -7.89 20.59
C ARG A 716 3.20 -7.86 21.96
N GLY A 717 1.87 -7.95 21.95
CA GLY A 717 1.04 -7.93 23.16
C GLY A 717 0.44 -6.57 23.51
N GLU A 718 0.87 -5.48 22.84
CA GLU A 718 0.23 -4.17 22.98
C GLU A 718 -1.17 -4.15 22.33
N PHE A 719 -2.02 -3.21 22.78
CA PHE A 719 -3.40 -3.15 22.31
C PHE A 719 -3.46 -2.96 20.79
N PRO A 720 -4.17 -3.85 20.07
CA PRO A 720 -4.18 -3.83 18.62
C PRO A 720 -5.13 -2.75 18.07
N THR A 721 -4.55 -1.62 17.71
CA THR A 721 -4.99 -0.58 16.78
C THR A 721 -4.68 -0.98 15.33
N ASP A 722 -4.95 -0.11 14.36
CA ASP A 722 -4.68 -0.37 12.94
C ASP A 722 -3.21 -0.06 12.54
N SER A 723 -2.30 0.28 13.46
CA SER A 723 -0.97 0.86 13.17
C SER A 723 0.17 -0.09 12.85
N ASP A 724 -0.09 -1.10 12.02
CA ASP A 724 0.82 -2.24 11.85
C ASP A 724 1.58 -2.26 10.53
N VAL A 725 2.57 -3.13 10.47
CA VAL A 725 3.27 -3.55 9.26
C VAL A 725 2.63 -4.84 8.73
N GLY A 726 2.57 -5.02 7.41
CA GLY A 726 1.97 -6.21 6.81
C GLY A 726 2.45 -6.53 5.39
N ILE A 727 2.18 -7.75 4.94
CA ILE A 727 2.47 -8.23 3.58
C ILE A 727 1.25 -8.07 2.67
N LEU A 728 0.06 -8.32 3.20
CA LEU A 728 -1.23 -8.08 2.56
C LEU A 728 -2.14 -7.44 3.60
N GLN A 729 -2.93 -6.44 3.19
CA GLN A 729 -4.13 -5.90 3.85
C GLN A 729 -4.49 -4.55 3.20
N HIS A 730 -5.48 -3.83 3.73
CA HIS A 730 -5.95 -2.56 3.15
C HIS A 730 -4.90 -1.44 3.13
N TRP A 731 -3.80 -1.62 3.86
CA TRP A 731 -2.73 -0.65 3.96
C TRP A 731 -1.52 -0.95 3.09
N THR A 732 -1.43 -2.12 2.45
CA THR A 732 -0.26 -2.47 1.64
C THR A 732 -0.45 -2.02 0.19
N ASN A 733 0.60 -1.48 -0.42
CA ASN A 733 0.66 -1.12 -1.84
C ASN A 733 1.92 -1.69 -2.51
N PRO A 734 2.08 -3.02 -2.59
CA PRO A 734 3.30 -3.63 -3.13
C PRO A 734 3.44 -3.49 -4.64
N LYS A 735 2.35 -3.28 -5.40
CA LYS A 735 2.44 -3.16 -6.85
C LYS A 735 3.17 -1.91 -7.31
N VAL A 736 3.28 -0.87 -6.47
CA VAL A 736 3.99 0.37 -6.83
C VAL A 736 5.45 0.12 -7.24
N PHE A 737 6.08 -0.88 -6.64
CA PHE A 737 7.44 -1.30 -7.00
C PHE A 737 7.47 -1.90 -8.40
N LEU A 738 6.44 -2.65 -8.76
CA LEU A 738 6.26 -3.22 -10.09
C LEU A 738 5.89 -2.15 -11.13
N GLU A 739 5.02 -1.20 -10.79
CA GLU A 739 4.68 -0.05 -11.66
C GLU A 739 5.93 0.77 -12.00
N ARG A 740 6.80 1.03 -11.01
CA ARG A 740 8.10 1.68 -11.22
C ARG A 740 9.03 0.86 -12.10
N TYR A 741 9.17 -0.45 -11.86
CA TYR A 741 9.98 -1.32 -12.71
C TYR A 741 9.45 -1.37 -14.15
N LEU A 742 8.15 -1.56 -14.33
CA LEU A 742 7.53 -1.64 -15.65
C LEU A 742 7.57 -0.32 -16.41
N THR A 743 7.58 0.83 -15.74
CA THR A 743 7.62 2.14 -16.41
C THR A 743 9.04 2.61 -16.70
N GLU A 744 10.00 2.38 -15.80
CA GLU A 744 11.35 2.96 -15.85
C GLU A 744 12.48 1.92 -16.03
N VAL A 745 12.14 0.63 -16.12
CA VAL A 745 13.10 -0.49 -16.12
C VAL A 745 14.05 -0.40 -14.91
N ASP A 746 13.48 -0.03 -13.76
CA ASP A 746 14.20 0.21 -12.51
C ASP A 746 14.43 -1.11 -11.76
N LEU A 747 15.65 -1.63 -11.86
CA LEU A 747 16.03 -2.91 -11.25
C LEU A 747 16.06 -2.86 -9.71
N GLU A 748 16.16 -1.67 -9.11
CA GLU A 748 16.07 -1.53 -7.65
C GLU A 748 14.63 -1.75 -7.17
N ALA A 749 13.66 -1.25 -7.93
CA ALA A 749 12.25 -1.45 -7.64
C ALA A 749 11.86 -2.93 -7.81
N ARG A 750 12.37 -3.60 -8.85
CA ARG A 750 12.22 -5.06 -9.03
C ARG A 750 12.73 -5.83 -7.81
N ASP A 751 13.92 -5.52 -7.32
CA ASP A 751 14.49 -6.24 -6.18
C ASP A 751 13.69 -6.04 -4.87
N VAL A 752 13.11 -4.86 -4.66
CA VAL A 752 12.21 -4.58 -3.52
C VAL A 752 10.87 -5.30 -3.68
N PHE A 753 10.33 -5.34 -4.91
CA PHE A 753 9.16 -6.17 -5.21
C PHE A 753 9.45 -7.65 -4.91
N ASP A 754 10.60 -8.17 -5.34
CA ASP A 754 11.00 -9.56 -5.09
C ASP A 754 11.14 -9.85 -3.59
N LEU A 755 11.65 -8.91 -2.79
CA LEU A 755 11.69 -9.03 -1.33
C LEU A 755 10.29 -9.24 -0.75
N TRP A 756 9.33 -8.38 -1.10
CA TRP A 756 7.93 -8.51 -0.68
C TRP A 756 7.31 -9.81 -1.20
N TYR A 757 7.50 -10.10 -2.48
CA TYR A 757 6.89 -11.22 -3.17
C TYR A 757 7.37 -12.56 -2.61
N ASN A 758 8.69 -12.71 -2.40
CA ASN A 758 9.28 -13.87 -1.75
C ASN A 758 8.73 -14.05 -0.34
N ARG A 759 8.43 -12.96 0.38
CA ARG A 759 7.77 -13.06 1.67
C ARG A 759 6.32 -13.55 1.55
N LEU A 760 5.53 -12.99 0.62
CA LEU A 760 4.16 -13.43 0.35
C LEU A 760 4.09 -14.94 0.06
N VAL A 761 4.91 -15.43 -0.87
CA VAL A 761 4.85 -16.84 -1.30
C VAL A 761 5.57 -17.79 -0.35
N SER A 762 6.52 -17.30 0.46
CA SER A 762 7.07 -18.10 1.57
C SER A 762 6.04 -18.26 2.68
N GLN A 763 5.23 -17.24 2.99
CA GLN A 763 4.14 -17.31 3.95
C GLN A 763 2.82 -17.84 3.34
N TYR A 764 2.87 -18.83 2.43
CA TYR A 764 1.67 -19.41 1.79
C TYR A 764 0.71 -20.13 2.75
N GLN A 765 0.77 -19.85 4.03
CA GLN A 765 -0.12 -20.34 5.05
C GLN A 765 -0.78 -19.14 5.73
N TYR A 766 -2.11 -19.05 5.57
CA TYR A 766 -3.10 -18.33 6.39
C TYR A 766 -3.51 -16.90 6.05
N ARG A 767 -4.85 -16.75 6.01
CA ARG A 767 -5.64 -15.52 5.84
C ARG A 767 -5.81 -15.06 4.39
N SER A 768 -6.28 -15.97 3.51
CA SER A 768 -7.24 -15.47 2.51
C SER A 768 -8.31 -14.71 3.28
N HIS A 769 -8.41 -13.42 3.01
CA HIS A 769 -9.47 -12.62 3.60
C HIS A 769 -10.76 -13.10 2.94
N TYR A 770 -11.80 -13.30 3.75
CA TYR A 770 -13.12 -13.76 3.29
C TYR A 770 -14.17 -12.69 3.60
N GLY A 771 -15.29 -12.71 2.88
CA GLY A 771 -16.36 -11.71 2.96
C GLY A 771 -16.16 -10.56 1.98
N VAL A 772 -16.49 -9.33 2.38
CA VAL A 772 -16.48 -8.15 1.49
C VAL A 772 -15.80 -6.93 2.14
N GLY A 773 -14.83 -7.18 3.03
CA GLY A 773 -14.14 -6.12 3.78
C GLY A 773 -12.99 -5.45 3.04
N ARG A 774 -12.54 -4.30 3.57
CA ARG A 774 -11.41 -3.50 3.04
C ARG A 774 -10.12 -4.29 2.82
N GLU A 775 -9.82 -5.25 3.70
CA GLU A 775 -8.61 -6.06 3.61
C GLU A 775 -8.60 -6.92 2.34
N LEU A 776 -9.76 -7.50 2.03
CA LEU A 776 -9.95 -8.37 0.88
C LEU A 776 -9.89 -7.56 -0.42
N THR A 777 -10.66 -6.47 -0.50
CA THR A 777 -10.86 -5.73 -1.75
C THR A 777 -9.59 -5.02 -2.20
N GLN A 778 -8.77 -4.52 -1.25
CA GLN A 778 -7.41 -4.07 -1.54
C GLN A 778 -6.53 -5.23 -2.02
N SER A 779 -6.50 -6.35 -1.29
CA SER A 779 -5.64 -7.49 -1.62
C SER A 779 -5.94 -8.05 -3.02
N ILE A 780 -7.21 -8.23 -3.39
CA ILE A 780 -7.59 -8.68 -4.74
C ILE A 780 -7.07 -7.69 -5.79
N SER A 781 -7.28 -6.39 -5.58
CA SER A 781 -6.86 -5.35 -6.53
C SER A 781 -5.36 -5.42 -6.83
N GLU A 782 -4.53 -5.51 -5.79
CA GLU A 782 -3.07 -5.60 -5.91
C GLU A 782 -2.64 -6.94 -6.54
N LEU A 783 -3.20 -8.05 -6.10
CA LEU A 783 -2.79 -9.38 -6.54
C LEU A 783 -3.18 -9.69 -7.99
N VAL A 784 -4.27 -9.12 -8.51
CA VAL A 784 -4.66 -9.31 -9.92
C VAL A 784 -3.61 -8.71 -10.85
N ASP A 785 -3.19 -7.47 -10.60
CA ASP A 785 -2.18 -6.79 -11.42
C ASP A 785 -0.84 -7.54 -11.39
N ILE A 786 -0.44 -7.97 -10.19
CA ILE A 786 0.79 -8.73 -9.97
C ILE A 786 0.71 -10.08 -10.69
N TYR A 787 -0.38 -10.83 -10.53
CA TYR A 787 -0.56 -12.13 -11.19
C TYR A 787 -0.49 -12.02 -12.71
N GLN A 788 -1.14 -11.04 -13.32
CA GLN A 788 -1.08 -10.84 -14.77
C GLN A 788 0.29 -10.36 -15.27
N THR A 789 1.20 -9.99 -14.38
CA THR A 789 2.55 -9.56 -14.75
C THR A 789 3.55 -10.71 -14.66
N ILE A 790 3.49 -11.49 -13.57
CA ILE A 790 4.48 -12.56 -13.30
C ILE A 790 3.96 -13.97 -13.61
N TRP A 791 2.64 -14.14 -13.75
CA TRP A 791 1.96 -15.41 -13.99
C TRP A 791 2.36 -16.54 -13.04
N ASP A 792 2.57 -16.24 -11.75
CA ASP A 792 2.86 -17.29 -10.79
C ASP A 792 1.57 -18.00 -10.32
N PRO A 793 1.43 -19.31 -10.57
CA PRO A 793 0.21 -20.05 -10.26
C PRO A 793 -0.13 -20.10 -8.76
N ARG A 794 0.82 -19.86 -7.84
CA ARG A 794 0.54 -19.79 -6.40
C ARG A 794 -0.50 -18.71 -6.09
N LEU A 795 -0.47 -17.59 -6.82
CA LEU A 795 -1.41 -16.48 -6.60
C LEU A 795 -2.86 -16.84 -6.93
N VAL A 796 -3.11 -17.85 -7.76
CA VAL A 796 -4.46 -18.37 -8.04
C VAL A 796 -5.17 -18.80 -6.75
N GLY A 797 -4.44 -19.42 -5.81
CA GLY A 797 -4.98 -19.85 -4.52
C GLY A 797 -5.27 -18.72 -3.53
N TYR A 798 -4.87 -17.47 -3.85
CA TYR A 798 -5.39 -16.28 -3.16
C TYR A 798 -6.57 -15.69 -3.93
N LEU A 799 -6.39 -15.45 -5.23
CA LEU A 799 -7.34 -14.73 -6.08
C LEU A 799 -8.70 -15.41 -6.17
N ARG A 800 -8.72 -16.73 -6.41
CA ARG A 800 -9.97 -17.47 -6.60
C ARG A 800 -10.79 -17.58 -5.31
N PRO A 801 -10.23 -18.04 -4.18
CA PRO A 801 -10.99 -18.08 -2.92
C PRO A 801 -11.47 -16.71 -2.45
N MET A 802 -10.65 -15.66 -2.58
CA MET A 802 -11.06 -14.30 -2.20
C MET A 802 -12.18 -13.78 -3.12
N GLY A 803 -12.05 -13.96 -4.43
CA GLY A 803 -13.06 -13.56 -5.41
C GLY A 803 -14.38 -14.30 -5.23
N ASP A 804 -14.33 -15.63 -5.11
CA ASP A 804 -15.51 -16.47 -4.86
C ASP A 804 -16.20 -16.09 -3.54
N SER A 805 -15.42 -15.75 -2.50
CA SER A 805 -15.96 -15.32 -1.21
C SER A 805 -16.63 -13.95 -1.26
N ALA A 806 -16.00 -12.98 -1.95
CA ALA A 806 -16.58 -11.66 -2.12
C ALA A 806 -17.87 -11.71 -2.93
N LEU A 807 -17.85 -12.41 -4.07
CA LEU A 807 -18.99 -12.51 -4.97
C LEU A 807 -20.07 -13.48 -4.46
N GLY A 808 -19.74 -14.37 -3.52
CA GLY A 808 -20.71 -15.23 -2.82
C GLY A 808 -21.58 -14.48 -1.80
N THR A 809 -21.19 -13.26 -1.40
CA THR A 809 -21.89 -12.47 -0.38
C THR A 809 -22.68 -11.34 -1.05
N PRO A 810 -24.01 -11.25 -0.87
CA PRO A 810 -24.79 -10.10 -1.36
C PRO A 810 -24.29 -8.81 -0.73
N PHE A 811 -24.04 -7.78 -1.53
CA PHE A 811 -23.42 -6.53 -1.09
C PHE A 811 -24.41 -5.69 -0.27
N TRP A 812 -25.72 -5.77 -0.53
CA TRP A 812 -26.74 -5.03 0.25
C TRP A 812 -26.90 -5.53 1.69
N ASN A 813 -26.46 -6.76 2.01
CA ASN A 813 -26.51 -7.30 3.38
C ASN A 813 -25.67 -6.48 4.36
N TYR A 814 -24.83 -5.58 3.85
CA TYR A 814 -23.94 -4.76 4.64
C TYR A 814 -23.92 -3.30 4.13
N PRO A 815 -24.99 -2.52 4.34
CA PRO A 815 -25.12 -1.17 3.75
C PRO A 815 -24.01 -0.20 4.18
N SER A 816 -23.57 -0.25 5.44
CA SER A 816 -22.42 0.52 5.93
C SER A 816 -21.07 -0.02 5.45
N GLN A 817 -21.04 -1.25 4.92
CA GLN A 817 -19.85 -1.85 4.32
C GLN A 817 -19.78 -1.68 2.81
N LEU A 818 -20.74 -1.03 2.12
CA LEU A 818 -20.55 -0.69 0.70
C LEU A 818 -19.24 0.10 0.50
N GLY A 819 -18.90 1.00 1.42
CA GLY A 819 -17.60 1.68 1.41
C GLY A 819 -16.38 0.76 1.65
N PHE A 820 -16.55 -0.41 2.27
CA PHE A 820 -15.50 -1.41 2.50
C PHE A 820 -15.40 -2.44 1.37
N ALA A 821 -16.55 -2.88 0.85
CA ALA A 821 -16.67 -3.70 -0.34
C ALA A 821 -16.08 -2.99 -1.56
N PHE A 822 -15.95 -1.66 -1.53
CA PHE A 822 -15.29 -0.87 -2.57
C PHE A 822 -14.12 -0.04 -2.02
N PHE A 823 -13.42 -0.54 -1.00
CA PHE A 823 -12.33 0.22 -0.37
C PHE A 823 -11.24 0.61 -1.38
N ASN A 824 -10.80 -0.35 -2.19
CA ASN A 824 -10.10 -0.09 -3.45
C ASN A 824 -11.12 -0.05 -4.58
N ARG A 825 -11.52 1.14 -5.01
CA ARG A 825 -12.70 1.35 -5.86
C ARG A 825 -12.57 0.74 -7.27
N THR A 826 -11.37 0.37 -7.68
CA THR A 826 -11.09 -0.23 -9.00
C THR A 826 -11.03 -1.76 -8.99
N TRP A 827 -11.11 -2.40 -7.81
CA TRP A 827 -11.02 -3.87 -7.71
C TRP A 827 -12.04 -4.62 -8.59
N PRO A 828 -13.32 -4.18 -8.72
CA PRO A 828 -14.29 -4.92 -9.54
C PRO A 828 -13.90 -4.91 -11.01
N ILE A 829 -13.36 -3.78 -11.51
CA ILE A 829 -12.85 -3.65 -12.87
C ILE A 829 -11.70 -4.62 -13.09
N ARG A 830 -10.68 -4.57 -12.23
CA ARG A 830 -9.48 -5.39 -12.37
C ARG A 830 -9.82 -6.88 -12.33
N TYR A 831 -10.63 -7.30 -11.35
CA TYR A 831 -11.05 -8.69 -11.21
C TYR A 831 -11.95 -9.13 -12.37
N PHE A 832 -12.88 -8.29 -12.84
CA PHE A 832 -13.74 -8.61 -13.98
C PHE A 832 -12.95 -8.72 -15.28
N VAL A 833 -12.06 -7.77 -15.60
CA VAL A 833 -11.22 -7.82 -16.81
C VAL A 833 -10.32 -9.06 -16.82
N PHE A 834 -9.85 -9.48 -15.65
CA PHE A 834 -9.05 -10.68 -15.48
C PHE A 834 -9.86 -11.97 -15.57
N ALA A 835 -10.76 -12.21 -14.62
CA ALA A 835 -11.43 -13.48 -14.40
C ALA A 835 -12.66 -13.64 -15.29
N ARG A 836 -13.19 -12.53 -15.82
CA ARG A 836 -14.43 -12.43 -16.59
C ARG A 836 -15.62 -13.09 -15.87
N ASP A 837 -15.65 -12.94 -14.55
CA ASP A 837 -16.69 -13.52 -13.70
C ASP A 837 -17.98 -12.68 -13.80
N PRO A 838 -19.08 -13.21 -14.40
CA PRO A 838 -20.32 -12.46 -14.57
C PRO A 838 -20.96 -12.05 -13.24
N LYS A 839 -20.64 -12.74 -12.14
CA LYS A 839 -21.14 -12.39 -10.80
C LYS A 839 -20.68 -11.00 -10.35
N VAL A 840 -19.57 -10.48 -10.87
CA VAL A 840 -19.18 -9.09 -10.58
C VAL A 840 -20.28 -8.14 -11.02
N ILE A 841 -20.78 -8.31 -12.24
CA ILE A 841 -21.82 -7.45 -12.80
C ILE A 841 -23.13 -7.62 -12.03
N GLU A 842 -23.52 -8.86 -11.72
CA GLU A 842 -24.71 -9.15 -10.91
C GLU A 842 -24.65 -8.45 -9.54
N ARG A 843 -23.51 -8.52 -8.84
CA ARG A 843 -23.34 -7.88 -7.53
C ARG A 843 -23.28 -6.37 -7.59
N LEU A 844 -22.75 -5.82 -8.67
CA LEU A 844 -22.75 -4.38 -8.88
C LEU A 844 -24.17 -3.86 -9.18
N GLU A 845 -24.95 -4.55 -10.02
CA GLU A 845 -26.36 -4.22 -10.30
C GLU A 845 -27.20 -4.25 -9.02
N GLU A 846 -26.98 -5.26 -8.18
CA GLU A 846 -27.60 -5.41 -6.87
C GLU A 846 -27.28 -4.22 -5.93
N ALA A 847 -26.03 -3.74 -5.94
CA ALA A 847 -25.52 -2.78 -4.94
C ALA A 847 -25.61 -1.31 -5.34
N LEU A 848 -25.69 -1.01 -6.64
CA LEU A 848 -25.59 0.35 -7.19
C LEU A 848 -26.88 0.71 -7.95
N PRO A 849 -27.94 1.15 -7.25
CA PRO A 849 -29.13 1.66 -7.93
C PRO A 849 -28.79 2.94 -8.71
N THR A 850 -29.47 3.17 -9.84
CA THR A 850 -29.24 4.30 -10.77
C THR A 850 -29.33 5.67 -10.07
N GLU A 851 -30.20 5.80 -9.07
CA GLU A 851 -30.46 7.03 -8.35
C GLU A 851 -29.55 7.30 -7.14
N ASN A 852 -28.81 6.30 -6.63
CA ASN A 852 -28.15 6.44 -5.32
C ASN A 852 -26.89 5.57 -5.11
N TYR A 853 -25.82 5.88 -5.85
CA TYR A 853 -24.47 5.48 -5.46
C TYR A 853 -23.69 6.71 -4.98
N GLY A 854 -23.25 6.71 -3.72
CA GLY A 854 -22.38 7.75 -3.15
C GLY A 854 -21.01 7.80 -3.86
N PRO A 855 -20.05 8.61 -3.38
CA PRO A 855 -18.73 8.78 -4.02
C PRO A 855 -17.85 7.51 -3.99
N TYR A 856 -18.36 6.36 -3.54
CA TYR A 856 -17.60 5.15 -3.24
C TYR A 856 -17.70 4.05 -4.31
N GLY A 857 -18.22 4.34 -5.51
CA GLY A 857 -18.38 3.32 -6.55
C GLY A 857 -18.54 3.87 -7.95
N MET A 858 -17.89 4.99 -8.28
CA MET A 858 -18.03 5.62 -9.59
C MET A 858 -17.37 4.78 -10.69
N ALA A 859 -16.19 4.24 -10.42
CA ALA A 859 -15.52 3.31 -11.32
C ALA A 859 -16.35 2.03 -11.52
N SER A 860 -16.97 1.51 -10.46
CA SER A 860 -17.88 0.37 -10.53
C SER A 860 -19.16 0.68 -11.32
N ALA A 861 -19.74 1.86 -11.14
CA ALA A 861 -20.90 2.31 -11.92
C ALA A 861 -20.56 2.56 -13.39
N ALA A 862 -19.35 3.06 -13.66
CA ALA A 862 -18.80 3.21 -15.01
C ALA A 862 -18.61 1.84 -15.68
N LEU A 863 -18.11 0.84 -14.94
CA LEU A 863 -18.05 -0.54 -15.41
C LEU A 863 -19.45 -1.06 -15.78
N LEU A 864 -20.45 -0.91 -14.90
CA LEU A 864 -21.83 -1.31 -15.22
C LEU A 864 -22.37 -0.64 -16.48
N LEU A 865 -22.16 0.68 -16.62
CA LEU A 865 -22.57 1.40 -17.84
C LEU A 865 -21.93 0.79 -19.09
N SER A 866 -20.61 0.53 -19.07
CA SER A 866 -19.92 -0.09 -20.23
C SER A 866 -20.44 -1.49 -20.56
N GLN A 867 -20.76 -2.30 -19.55
CA GLN A 867 -21.13 -3.71 -19.74
C GLN A 867 -22.62 -3.91 -20.08
N LYS A 868 -23.51 -3.10 -19.51
CA LYS A 868 -24.97 -3.25 -19.65
C LYS A 868 -25.61 -2.17 -20.51
N LYS A 869 -24.88 -1.09 -20.82
CA LYS A 869 -25.39 0.09 -21.55
C LYS A 869 -26.62 0.73 -20.88
N GLU A 870 -26.67 0.69 -19.54
CA GLU A 870 -27.74 1.30 -18.75
C GLU A 870 -27.62 2.83 -18.75
N MET A 871 -28.18 3.46 -19.80
CA MET A 871 -28.07 4.91 -20.04
C MET A 871 -28.59 5.79 -18.89
N GLU A 872 -29.45 5.27 -18.02
CA GLU A 872 -29.93 5.96 -16.81
C GLU A 872 -28.80 6.32 -15.84
N ARG A 873 -27.63 5.66 -15.92
CA ARG A 873 -26.45 5.96 -15.09
C ARG A 873 -25.62 7.13 -15.60
N ALA A 874 -25.66 7.38 -16.91
CA ALA A 874 -24.79 8.35 -17.57
C ALA A 874 -24.93 9.78 -17.03
N PRO A 875 -26.15 10.32 -16.74
CA PRO A 875 -26.30 11.68 -16.21
C PRO A 875 -25.53 11.93 -14.92
N ARG A 876 -25.53 10.96 -13.99
CA ARG A 876 -24.86 11.09 -12.69
C ARG A 876 -23.34 10.99 -12.82
N LEU A 877 -22.83 10.06 -13.61
CA LEU A 877 -21.39 9.95 -13.91
C LEU A 877 -20.86 11.22 -14.58
N LEU A 878 -21.63 11.77 -15.53
CA LEU A 878 -21.27 13.00 -16.22
C LEU A 878 -21.30 14.21 -15.28
N SER A 879 -22.32 14.32 -14.43
CA SER A 879 -22.42 15.36 -13.41
C SER A 879 -21.22 15.37 -12.45
N VAL A 880 -20.68 14.18 -12.10
CA VAL A 880 -19.43 14.10 -11.31
C VAL A 880 -18.27 14.75 -12.05
N LEU A 881 -18.04 14.43 -13.33
CA LEU A 881 -16.92 14.99 -14.10
C LEU A 881 -17.06 16.51 -14.27
N GLU A 882 -18.29 16.98 -14.50
CA GLU A 882 -18.58 18.39 -14.72
C GLU A 882 -18.55 19.23 -13.44
N ASN A 883 -18.82 18.65 -12.26
CA ASN A 883 -18.82 19.36 -10.97
C ASN A 883 -17.64 18.96 -10.07
N ALA A 884 -16.62 18.30 -10.64
CA ALA A 884 -15.49 17.78 -9.87
C ALA A 884 -14.65 18.89 -9.22
N ASP A 885 -14.68 20.10 -9.77
CA ASP A 885 -14.00 21.29 -9.24
C ASP A 885 -14.52 21.74 -7.87
N GLN A 886 -15.78 21.44 -7.54
CA GLN A 886 -16.35 21.65 -6.20
C GLN A 886 -15.72 20.75 -5.12
N LYS A 887 -14.87 19.78 -5.51
CA LYS A 887 -14.29 18.77 -4.61
C LYS A 887 -12.87 19.05 -4.16
N VAL A 888 -12.25 20.11 -4.67
CA VAL A 888 -10.91 20.52 -4.26
C VAL A 888 -10.91 21.94 -3.74
N PHE A 889 -9.92 22.27 -2.92
CA PHE A 889 -9.65 23.65 -2.58
C PHE A 889 -9.34 24.43 -3.86
N ARG A 890 -10.07 25.52 -4.07
CA ARG A 890 -9.84 26.43 -5.19
C ARG A 890 -9.46 27.80 -4.65
N SER A 891 -8.20 28.16 -4.81
CA SER A 891 -7.66 29.46 -4.42
C SER A 891 -6.56 29.85 -5.41
N PRO A 892 -6.92 30.41 -6.58
CA PRO A 892 -5.95 30.79 -7.60
C PRO A 892 -4.80 31.60 -7.02
N GLY A 893 -3.56 31.15 -7.26
CA GLY A 893 -2.34 31.76 -6.72
C GLY A 893 -1.84 31.17 -5.39
N ASP A 894 -2.63 30.34 -4.71
CA ASP A 894 -2.15 29.53 -3.58
C ASP A 894 -1.32 28.33 -4.13
N PRO A 895 -0.13 28.04 -3.58
CA PRO A 895 0.65 26.86 -3.98
C PRO A 895 -0.08 25.51 -3.79
N LEU A 896 -1.10 25.47 -2.95
CA LEU A 896 -1.96 24.31 -2.70
C LEU A 896 -3.29 24.39 -3.47
N ASP A 897 -3.45 25.28 -4.46
CA ASP A 897 -4.62 25.27 -5.32
C ASP A 897 -4.84 23.88 -5.95
N GLY A 898 -6.07 23.38 -5.88
CA GLY A 898 -6.41 22.00 -6.24
C GLY A 898 -6.27 20.98 -5.11
N TYR A 899 -5.85 21.36 -3.90
CA TYR A 899 -5.61 20.45 -2.76
C TYR A 899 -6.63 20.66 -1.62
N GLY A 900 -7.56 19.72 -1.38
CA GLY A 900 -8.62 19.86 -0.36
C GLY A 900 -8.13 19.95 1.12
N ALA A 901 -9.04 19.90 2.09
CA ALA A 901 -8.70 19.85 3.53
C ALA A 901 -8.50 18.40 4.07
N TYR A 902 -8.97 17.39 3.33
CA TYR A 902 -8.96 15.95 3.69
C TYR A 902 -8.14 15.09 2.70
N SER A 903 -7.05 15.65 2.19
CA SER A 903 -6.77 15.66 0.75
C SER A 903 -5.61 14.86 0.19
N SER A 904 -4.87 14.10 0.97
CA SER A 904 -3.86 13.22 0.38
C SER A 904 -4.37 11.81 0.11
N ALA A 905 -5.35 11.36 0.90
CA ALA A 905 -5.67 9.93 1.05
C ALA A 905 -7.10 9.56 0.63
N VAL A 906 -8.06 10.41 0.97
CA VAL A 906 -9.47 10.16 0.64
C VAL A 906 -9.81 10.75 -0.72
N ASP A 907 -9.30 11.95 -1.01
CA ASP A 907 -9.55 12.67 -2.26
C ASP A 907 -8.80 12.04 -3.45
N SER A 908 -7.55 11.61 -3.25
CA SER A 908 -6.79 10.87 -4.28
C SER A 908 -7.53 9.63 -4.80
N ARG A 909 -8.27 8.93 -3.94
CA ARG A 909 -9.08 7.76 -4.34
C ARG A 909 -10.24 8.13 -5.26
N MET A 910 -10.86 9.29 -5.07
CA MET A 910 -11.91 9.78 -5.97
C MET A 910 -11.31 10.19 -7.31
N LEU A 911 -10.22 10.95 -7.26
CA LEU A 911 -9.53 11.42 -8.46
C LEU A 911 -8.97 10.26 -9.28
N ASP A 912 -8.56 9.16 -8.64
CA ASP A 912 -8.13 7.93 -9.30
C ASP A 912 -9.25 7.26 -10.11
N GLU A 913 -10.53 7.47 -9.78
CA GLU A 913 -11.66 6.90 -10.53
C GLU A 913 -12.04 7.72 -11.78
N ILE A 914 -11.68 9.02 -11.82
CA ILE A 914 -12.07 9.92 -12.93
C ILE A 914 -11.74 9.34 -14.30
N PRO A 915 -10.53 8.82 -14.57
CA PRO A 915 -10.21 8.26 -15.89
C PRO A 915 -11.09 7.05 -16.26
N GLY A 916 -11.51 6.25 -15.29
CA GLY A 916 -12.43 5.12 -15.54
C GLY A 916 -13.84 5.59 -15.89
N VAL A 917 -14.28 6.69 -15.29
CA VAL A 917 -15.56 7.34 -15.65
C VAL A 917 -15.48 7.94 -17.05
N GLN A 918 -14.39 8.65 -17.37
CA GLN A 918 -14.13 9.18 -18.72
C GLN A 918 -14.14 8.04 -19.76
N ALA A 919 -13.52 6.90 -19.46
CA ALA A 919 -13.47 5.74 -20.36
C ALA A 919 -14.87 5.22 -20.70
N ALA A 920 -15.72 4.98 -19.70
CA ALA A 920 -17.07 4.49 -19.93
C ALA A 920 -17.95 5.49 -20.70
N LEU A 921 -17.82 6.79 -20.42
CA LEU A 921 -18.59 7.81 -21.13
C LEU A 921 -18.05 8.07 -22.55
N ALA A 922 -16.78 7.79 -22.82
CA ALA A 922 -16.19 7.95 -24.15
C ALA A 922 -16.77 6.96 -25.18
N GLU A 923 -17.37 5.85 -24.74
CA GLU A 923 -18.09 4.87 -25.58
C GLU A 923 -19.46 5.38 -26.06
N LEU A 924 -19.98 6.46 -25.46
CA LEU A 924 -21.27 7.05 -25.83
C LEU A 924 -21.14 8.00 -27.02
N SER A 925 -22.16 8.02 -27.88
CA SER A 925 -22.26 8.99 -28.97
C SER A 925 -22.47 10.42 -28.46
N PRO A 926 -22.15 11.46 -29.27
CA PRO A 926 -22.43 12.85 -28.90
C PRO A 926 -23.90 13.11 -28.55
N ALA A 927 -24.84 12.44 -29.22
CA ALA A 927 -26.27 12.56 -28.95
C ALA A 927 -26.65 11.96 -27.58
N GLU A 928 -26.08 10.82 -27.22
CA GLU A 928 -26.29 10.18 -25.91
C GLU A 928 -25.70 11.01 -24.78
N LEU A 929 -24.50 11.58 -24.96
CA LEU A 929 -23.90 12.51 -24.01
C LEU A 929 -24.77 13.76 -23.82
N ASN A 930 -25.26 14.34 -24.91
CA ASN A 930 -26.16 15.51 -24.85
C ASN A 930 -27.48 15.17 -24.15
N LYS A 931 -28.05 14.00 -24.41
CA LYS A 931 -29.23 13.50 -23.70
C LYS A 931 -28.96 13.35 -22.21
N ALA A 932 -27.80 12.79 -21.83
CA ALA A 932 -27.42 12.64 -20.43
C ALA A 932 -27.24 14.00 -19.72
N ARG A 933 -26.64 15.01 -20.40
CA ARG A 933 -26.54 16.39 -19.89
C ARG A 933 -27.92 17.01 -19.67
N ALA A 934 -28.81 16.86 -20.66
CA ALA A 934 -30.16 17.43 -20.62
C ALA A 934 -31.04 16.82 -19.52
N GLN A 935 -30.81 15.54 -19.18
CA GLN A 935 -31.53 14.88 -18.08
C GLN A 935 -31.22 15.51 -16.72
N GLY A 936 -30.00 16.03 -16.53
CA GLY A 936 -29.59 16.81 -15.36
C GLY A 936 -29.66 16.04 -14.03
N VAL A 937 -28.54 15.96 -13.31
CA VAL A 937 -28.56 15.46 -11.93
C VAL A 937 -28.02 16.55 -11.02
N ASN A 938 -28.89 17.10 -10.17
CA ASN A 938 -28.46 17.98 -9.09
C ASN A 938 -27.81 17.10 -8.02
N LEU A 939 -26.47 17.06 -8.01
CA LEU A 939 -25.74 16.43 -6.92
C LEU A 939 -25.96 17.31 -5.70
N ASP A 940 -26.64 16.78 -4.69
CA ASP A 940 -26.69 17.43 -3.38
C ASP A 940 -25.23 17.66 -2.93
N PRO A 941 -24.77 18.91 -2.72
CA PRO A 941 -23.37 19.21 -2.41
C PRO A 941 -22.93 18.61 -1.07
N VAL A 942 -23.90 18.19 -0.25
CA VAL A 942 -23.68 17.39 0.93
C VAL A 942 -23.17 16.02 0.50
N PHE A 943 -21.85 15.84 0.63
CA PHE A 943 -21.19 14.53 0.76
C PHE A 943 -22.12 13.58 1.50
N PRO A 944 -22.78 12.64 0.82
CA PRO A 944 -23.69 11.82 1.54
C PRO A 944 -22.87 10.67 2.12
N ALA A 945 -22.49 10.82 3.38
CA ALA A 945 -23.17 9.96 4.32
C ALA A 945 -24.63 10.46 4.45
N ARG A 946 -25.43 10.38 3.37
CA ARG A 946 -26.84 10.07 3.52
C ARG A 946 -26.75 8.63 3.99
N SER A 947 -26.61 8.50 5.31
CA SER A 947 -27.26 7.44 6.05
C SER A 947 -28.50 7.07 5.25
N GLY A 948 -28.46 5.93 4.57
CA GLY A 948 -29.59 5.47 3.77
C GLY A 948 -30.81 5.62 4.68
N LYS A 949 -31.79 6.44 4.25
CA LYS A 949 -32.94 6.91 5.06
C LYS A 949 -33.09 6.06 6.31
N ASN A 950 -32.49 6.51 7.41
CA ASN A 950 -32.50 5.80 8.70
C ASN A 950 -33.93 5.91 9.24
N GLN A 951 -34.85 5.16 8.65
CA GLN A 951 -36.15 4.95 9.25
C GLN A 951 -35.88 4.17 10.53
N VAL A 952 -36.09 4.83 11.66
CA VAL A 952 -36.41 4.17 12.92
C VAL A 952 -37.51 3.17 12.56
N ARG A 953 -37.25 1.87 12.71
CA ARG A 953 -38.32 0.88 12.61
C ARG A 953 -39.24 1.15 13.79
N ASP A 954 -40.42 1.69 13.53
CA ASP A 954 -41.46 1.78 14.54
C ASP A 954 -41.74 0.37 15.07
N GLY A 955 -41.62 0.20 16.40
CA GLY A 955 -42.08 -1.00 17.11
C GLY A 955 -41.03 -1.98 17.63
N SER A 956 -39.72 -1.75 17.52
CA SER A 956 -38.71 -2.58 18.20
C SER A 956 -37.93 -1.78 19.24
N GLU A 957 -38.27 -1.97 20.53
CA GLU A 957 -37.45 -1.50 21.66
C GLU A 957 -36.04 -2.10 21.55
N SER A 958 -35.01 -1.26 21.61
CA SER A 958 -33.61 -1.69 21.47
C SER A 958 -32.94 -2.06 22.81
N ALA A 959 -33.44 -1.47 23.90
CA ALA A 959 -33.10 -1.80 25.30
C ALA A 959 -34.12 -1.17 26.26
N LEU A 960 -34.26 -1.74 27.46
CA LEU A 960 -35.05 -1.20 28.58
C LEU A 960 -34.19 -1.19 29.84
N ILE A 961 -34.12 -0.05 30.54
CA ILE A 961 -33.46 0.08 31.85
C ILE A 961 -34.52 0.32 32.92
N LEU A 962 -34.44 -0.43 34.01
CA LEU A 962 -35.28 -0.25 35.19
C LEU A 962 -34.43 0.37 36.29
N ALA A 963 -34.77 1.60 36.69
CA ALA A 963 -34.04 2.34 37.72
C ALA A 963 -34.92 2.49 38.97
N LEU A 964 -34.49 1.91 40.09
CA LEU A 964 -35.24 1.97 41.35
C LEU A 964 -34.89 3.26 42.09
N ASN A 965 -35.91 4.10 42.25
CA ASN A 965 -35.85 5.34 42.97
C ASN A 965 -36.63 5.19 44.29
N PRO A 966 -35.99 4.77 45.39
CA PRO A 966 -36.69 4.35 46.60
C PRO A 966 -37.37 5.50 47.34
N ASP A 967 -36.86 6.72 47.19
CA ASP A 967 -37.26 7.95 47.86
C ASP A 967 -37.96 8.96 46.92
N GLY A 968 -38.10 8.62 45.63
CA GLY A 968 -38.80 9.44 44.65
C GLY A 968 -38.08 10.74 44.30
N ARG A 969 -36.78 10.84 44.62
CA ARG A 969 -35.97 12.05 44.37
C ARG A 969 -35.71 12.28 42.89
N PRO A 970 -35.47 13.53 42.44
CA PRO A 970 -34.90 13.75 41.11
C PRO A 970 -33.57 13.00 40.95
N PHE A 971 -33.32 12.50 39.75
CA PHE A 971 -32.13 11.73 39.43
C PHE A 971 -31.60 12.08 38.05
N LYS A 972 -30.41 11.64 37.72
CA LYS A 972 -29.68 12.05 36.51
C LYS A 972 -29.46 10.86 35.61
N LEU A 973 -29.63 11.02 34.29
CA LEU A 973 -29.18 10.08 33.27
C LEU A 973 -27.93 10.61 32.58
N ARG A 974 -26.98 9.73 32.27
CA ARG A 974 -25.75 10.07 31.55
C ARG A 974 -25.52 9.09 30.40
N PHE A 975 -25.25 9.59 29.20
CA PHE A 975 -25.00 8.78 27.99
C PHE A 975 -23.55 8.88 27.53
N GLU A 976 -22.96 7.78 27.05
CA GLU A 976 -21.59 7.76 26.50
C GLU A 976 -21.58 7.21 25.06
N SER A 977 -20.68 7.72 24.22
CA SER A 977 -20.49 7.26 22.84
C SER A 977 -19.27 6.32 22.73
N ARG A 978 -19.32 5.32 21.84
CA ARG A 978 -18.18 4.42 21.61
C ARG A 978 -17.06 5.14 20.85
N MET A 979 -15.88 5.23 21.46
CA MET A 979 -14.67 5.82 20.86
C MET A 979 -14.85 7.26 20.33
N GLY A 980 -15.85 8.00 20.83
CA GLY A 980 -16.17 9.34 20.36
C GLY A 980 -16.66 9.39 18.91
N VAL A 981 -17.34 8.32 18.44
CA VAL A 981 -18.08 8.28 17.17
C VAL A 981 -19.51 8.75 17.43
N ASP A 982 -20.11 9.46 16.47
CA ASP A 982 -21.49 9.95 16.57
C ASP A 982 -22.45 8.78 16.84
N MET A 983 -23.34 8.93 17.82
CA MET A 983 -24.45 8.00 17.99
C MET A 983 -25.41 8.17 16.82
N LEU A 984 -25.83 7.04 16.23
CA LEU A 984 -26.90 7.04 15.24
C LEU A 984 -28.22 7.49 15.90
N PRO A 985 -29.15 8.10 15.15
CA PRO A 985 -30.36 8.69 15.73
C PRO A 985 -31.10 7.72 16.66
N SER A 986 -31.26 8.14 17.91
CA SER A 986 -31.92 7.37 18.97
C SER A 986 -32.70 8.32 19.90
N ILE A 987 -33.68 7.78 20.62
CA ILE A 987 -34.49 8.48 21.63
C ILE A 987 -34.53 7.61 22.89
N ALA A 988 -34.37 8.23 24.07
CA ALA A 988 -34.64 7.62 25.36
C ALA A 988 -35.95 8.18 25.94
N ARG A 989 -36.89 7.31 26.28
CA ARG A 989 -38.20 7.65 26.87
C ARG A 989 -38.23 7.19 28.32
N ILE A 990 -38.59 8.09 29.23
CA ILE A 990 -38.60 7.83 30.67
C ILE A 990 -40.04 7.81 31.17
N VAL A 991 -40.42 6.68 31.77
CA VAL A 991 -41.76 6.40 32.29
C VAL A 991 -41.65 6.19 33.81
N ASP A 992 -42.50 6.86 34.57
CA ASP A 992 -42.54 6.78 36.03
C ASP A 992 -43.20 5.48 36.55
N PRO A 993 -43.17 5.23 37.87
CA PRO A 993 -43.79 4.03 38.46
C PRO A 993 -45.30 3.92 38.25
N ALA A 994 -46.01 5.01 37.94
CA ALA A 994 -47.44 4.99 37.61
C ALA A 994 -47.70 4.67 36.12
N GLY A 995 -46.64 4.49 35.33
CA GLY A 995 -46.74 4.23 33.89
C GLY A 995 -46.94 5.49 33.06
N LYS A 996 -46.72 6.68 33.62
CA LYS A 996 -46.81 7.95 32.90
C LYS A 996 -45.44 8.33 32.36
N GLU A 997 -45.39 8.75 31.09
CA GLU A 997 -44.18 9.33 30.52
C GLU A 997 -43.88 10.68 31.19
N VAL A 998 -42.68 10.79 31.77
CA VAL A 998 -42.24 11.99 32.49
C VAL A 998 -41.19 12.78 31.73
N ARG A 999 -40.44 12.15 30.83
CA ARG A 999 -39.49 12.85 29.95
C ARG A 999 -39.14 12.02 28.72
N GLN A 1000 -38.93 12.71 27.60
CA GLN A 1000 -38.34 12.14 26.39
C GLN A 1000 -37.03 12.88 26.09
N ILE A 1001 -35.97 12.14 25.77
CA ILE A 1001 -34.63 12.67 25.50
C ILE A 1001 -34.22 12.26 24.08
N PRO A 1002 -34.17 13.19 23.12
CA PRO A 1002 -33.56 12.92 21.83
C PRO A 1002 -32.04 12.80 22.02
N LEU A 1003 -31.46 11.67 21.62
CA LEU A 1003 -30.02 11.41 21.67
C LEU A 1003 -29.32 11.81 20.35
N HIS A 1004 -29.98 12.68 19.58
CA HIS A 1004 -29.51 13.30 18.36
C HIS A 1004 -29.95 14.76 18.38
N ASP A 1005 -29.10 15.68 17.93
CA ASP A 1005 -29.41 17.12 17.88
C ASP A 1005 -28.96 17.71 16.55
N ARG A 1006 -29.64 18.77 16.12
CA ARG A 1006 -29.22 19.59 14.98
C ARG A 1006 -28.72 20.93 15.53
N ASN A 1007 -27.76 21.54 14.86
CA ASN A 1007 -27.46 22.94 15.11
C ASN A 1007 -28.70 23.81 14.80
N ALA A 1008 -28.74 25.06 15.28
CA ALA A 1008 -29.85 25.98 15.01
C ALA A 1008 -30.10 26.24 13.51
N ASP A 1009 -29.12 25.94 12.66
CA ASP A 1009 -29.17 26.02 11.19
C ASP A 1009 -29.64 24.71 10.51
N GLY A 1010 -30.02 23.69 11.30
CA GLY A 1010 -30.48 22.40 10.79
C GLY A 1010 -29.37 21.42 10.36
N SER A 1011 -28.09 21.77 10.51
CA SER A 1011 -26.98 20.85 10.23
C SER A 1011 -26.81 19.80 11.35
N PRO A 1012 -26.25 18.60 11.06
CA PRO A 1012 -26.00 17.58 12.08
C PRO A 1012 -24.99 18.10 13.10
N ARG A 1013 -25.36 18.15 14.39
CA ARG A 1013 -24.44 18.54 15.47
C ARG A 1013 -23.61 17.32 15.90
N GLN A 1014 -22.29 17.47 15.96
CA GLN A 1014 -21.41 16.40 16.48
C GLN A 1014 -21.66 16.22 17.99
N LEU A 1015 -22.25 15.09 18.38
CA LEU A 1015 -22.53 14.77 19.77
C LEU A 1015 -21.52 13.74 20.26
N ARG A 1016 -20.36 14.23 20.70
CA ARG A 1016 -19.31 13.41 21.31
C ARG A 1016 -19.52 13.37 22.82
N TYR A 1017 -20.01 12.26 23.32
CA TYR A 1017 -20.21 12.08 24.76
C TYR A 1017 -19.14 11.14 25.29
N LEU A 1018 -18.09 11.70 25.89
CA LEU A 1018 -17.00 10.92 26.49
C LEU A 1018 -16.74 11.44 27.89
N SER A 1019 -16.56 10.52 28.84
CA SER A 1019 -16.11 10.85 30.19
C SER A 1019 -16.98 11.95 30.83
N ASN A 1020 -16.42 12.80 31.70
CA ASN A 1020 -17.14 13.76 32.53
C ASN A 1020 -17.86 14.88 31.75
N GLU A 1021 -17.68 14.94 30.44
CA GLU A 1021 -18.33 15.89 29.52
C GLU A 1021 -19.59 15.32 28.86
N ALA A 1022 -19.94 14.06 29.16
CA ALA A 1022 -21.21 13.47 28.74
C ALA A 1022 -22.41 14.29 29.26
N PRO A 1023 -23.45 14.52 28.44
CA PRO A 1023 -24.62 15.27 28.84
C PRO A 1023 -25.32 14.50 29.95
N VAL A 1024 -25.68 15.28 30.97
CA VAL A 1024 -26.42 14.80 32.12
C VAL A 1024 -27.83 15.35 32.01
N PHE A 1025 -28.80 14.45 31.93
CA PHE A 1025 -30.21 14.80 31.82
C PHE A 1025 -30.89 14.60 33.16
N GLU A 1026 -31.42 15.67 33.74
CA GLU A 1026 -32.14 15.58 35.01
C GLU A 1026 -33.55 15.04 34.81
N ILE A 1027 -33.89 13.94 35.45
CA ILE A 1027 -35.25 13.42 35.45
C ILE A 1027 -35.99 13.97 36.66
N PRO A 1028 -37.14 14.62 36.45
CA PRO A 1028 -37.97 15.07 37.56
C PRO A 1028 -38.40 13.85 38.39
N GLY A 1029 -38.14 13.92 39.70
CA GLY A 1029 -38.66 12.95 40.66
C GLY A 1029 -40.17 13.16 40.90
N GLY A 1030 -40.74 12.43 41.85
CA GLY A 1030 -42.13 12.64 42.27
C GLY A 1030 -42.85 11.39 42.78
N LEU A 1031 -42.42 10.20 42.37
CA LEU A 1031 -42.97 8.93 42.86
C LEU A 1031 -41.84 7.97 43.26
N PRO A 1032 -41.83 7.42 44.48
CA PRO A 1032 -40.93 6.33 44.85
C PRO A 1032 -41.35 5.05 44.11
N GLY A 1033 -40.40 4.35 43.49
CA GLY A 1033 -40.69 3.14 42.71
C GLY A 1033 -39.70 2.91 41.57
N VAL A 1034 -40.06 2.03 40.64
CA VAL A 1034 -39.24 1.68 39.48
C VAL A 1034 -39.59 2.57 38.30
N TYR A 1035 -38.63 3.36 37.83
CA TYR A 1035 -38.73 4.10 36.58
C TYR A 1035 -38.26 3.20 35.43
N ARG A 1036 -38.93 3.31 34.28
CA ARG A 1036 -38.54 2.63 33.03
C ARG A 1036 -37.89 3.63 32.10
N ILE A 1037 -36.74 3.28 31.53
CA ILE A 1037 -36.03 4.06 30.52
C ILE A 1037 -35.97 3.20 29.27
N GLU A 1038 -36.78 3.54 28.28
CA GLU A 1038 -36.99 2.79 27.04
C GLU A 1038 -36.21 3.42 25.89
N PHE A 1039 -35.50 2.61 25.11
CA PHE A 1039 -34.68 3.09 23.99
C PHE A 1039 -35.25 2.72 22.62
N TYR A 1040 -35.37 3.72 21.76
CA TYR A 1040 -35.86 3.59 20.38
C TYR A 1040 -34.77 4.09 19.41
N GLY A 1041 -34.36 3.30 18.42
CA GLY A 1041 -33.31 3.67 17.45
C GLY A 1041 -32.20 2.63 17.26
N TYR A 1042 -31.06 3.03 16.69
CA TYR A 1042 -29.94 2.13 16.36
C TYR A 1042 -29.02 1.93 17.58
N TYR A 1043 -28.86 0.67 18.02
CA TYR A 1043 -27.98 0.16 19.10
C TYR A 1043 -27.34 1.23 20.01
N PRO A 1044 -28.05 1.77 21.03
CA PRO A 1044 -27.43 2.65 22.00
C PRO A 1044 -26.36 1.88 22.77
N ILE A 1045 -25.15 2.46 22.86
CA ILE A 1045 -24.07 1.93 23.67
C ILE A 1045 -24.09 2.73 24.97
N TYR A 1046 -24.29 2.07 26.11
CA TYR A 1046 -24.28 2.71 27.42
C TYR A 1046 -23.44 1.89 28.39
N ARG A 1047 -22.84 2.57 29.38
CA ARG A 1047 -22.24 1.90 30.54
C ARG A 1047 -23.26 1.94 31.67
N ALA A 1048 -23.57 0.79 32.25
CA ALA A 1048 -24.33 0.74 33.49
C ALA A 1048 -23.39 1.05 34.68
N PRO A 1049 -23.84 1.83 35.68
CA PRO A 1049 -25.17 2.44 35.77
C PRO A 1049 -25.31 3.70 34.89
N LEU A 1050 -26.45 3.81 34.22
CA LEU A 1050 -26.89 4.94 33.40
C LEU A 1050 -27.40 6.11 34.27
N THR A 1051 -27.97 5.76 35.43
CA THR A 1051 -28.54 6.68 36.41
C THR A 1051 -27.65 6.86 37.64
N ASP A 1052 -27.81 7.97 38.35
CA ASP A 1052 -27.21 8.17 39.69
C ASP A 1052 -28.10 7.64 40.83
N LEU A 1053 -29.04 6.74 40.50
CA LEU A 1053 -29.88 6.05 41.46
C LEU A 1053 -29.12 4.86 42.08
N PRO A 1054 -29.48 4.48 43.32
CA PRO A 1054 -28.73 3.45 44.05
C PRO A 1054 -28.85 2.05 43.44
N ASN A 1055 -29.87 1.78 42.61
CA ASN A 1055 -30.09 0.47 42.01
C ASN A 1055 -30.65 0.61 40.58
N GLU A 1056 -30.03 -0.07 39.63
CA GLU A 1056 -30.39 -0.04 38.20
C GLU A 1056 -30.18 -1.43 37.58
N VAL A 1057 -31.07 -1.83 36.68
CA VAL A 1057 -30.91 -3.07 35.91
C VAL A 1057 -31.31 -2.89 34.45
N ALA A 1058 -30.55 -3.48 33.54
CA ALA A 1058 -30.90 -3.58 32.14
C ALA A 1058 -31.75 -4.82 31.90
N VAL A 1059 -32.93 -4.64 31.30
CA VAL A 1059 -33.72 -5.70 30.71
C VAL A 1059 -33.21 -5.90 29.29
N LEU A 1060 -32.62 -7.06 29.05
CA LEU A 1060 -32.06 -7.39 27.76
C LEU A 1060 -33.13 -8.11 26.92
N GLY A 1061 -33.35 -7.66 25.67
CA GLY A 1061 -34.28 -8.28 24.70
C GLY A 1061 -33.55 -9.23 23.75
N GLN A 1062 -34.25 -10.18 23.12
CA GLN A 1062 -33.63 -11.18 22.25
C GLN A 1062 -32.69 -10.54 21.22
N GLY A 1063 -31.39 -10.86 21.28
CA GLY A 1063 -30.36 -10.31 20.39
C GLY A 1063 -29.58 -9.09 20.91
N SER A 1064 -29.81 -8.59 22.14
CA SER A 1064 -28.90 -7.60 22.74
C SER A 1064 -27.53 -8.21 23.06
N GLN A 1065 -26.50 -7.37 23.25
CA GLN A 1065 -25.14 -7.80 23.60
C GLN A 1065 -24.69 -7.19 24.92
N ALA A 1066 -24.21 -8.01 25.84
CA ALA A 1066 -23.59 -7.59 27.10
C ALA A 1066 -22.12 -8.03 27.16
N VAL A 1067 -21.30 -7.33 27.96
CA VAL A 1067 -19.84 -7.54 28.00
C VAL A 1067 -19.39 -8.14 29.34
N ASN A 1068 -19.47 -7.40 30.47
CA ASN A 1068 -19.04 -7.91 31.78
C ASN A 1068 -20.07 -7.56 32.86
N GLY A 1069 -20.53 -8.53 33.65
CA GLY A 1069 -21.49 -8.30 34.73
C GLY A 1069 -22.26 -9.54 35.19
N PHE A 1070 -23.28 -9.32 36.00
CA PHE A 1070 -24.16 -10.31 36.60
C PHE A 1070 -25.45 -10.46 35.80
N LEU A 1071 -25.82 -11.70 35.48
CA LEU A 1071 -27.07 -12.08 34.83
C LEU A 1071 -28.02 -12.74 35.83
N PHE A 1072 -29.30 -12.43 35.68
CA PHE A 1072 -30.36 -13.12 36.37
C PHE A 1072 -31.56 -13.37 35.46
N ALA A 1073 -32.03 -14.61 35.45
CA ALA A 1073 -33.24 -15.01 34.75
C ALA A 1073 -34.27 -15.51 35.78
N PRO A 1074 -35.19 -14.65 36.25
CA PRO A 1074 -36.23 -15.05 37.18
C PRO A 1074 -37.15 -16.07 36.53
N LYS A 1075 -37.56 -17.09 37.30
CA LYS A 1075 -38.45 -18.18 36.85
C LYS A 1075 -37.85 -19.14 35.82
N ALA A 1076 -36.60 -18.94 35.38
CA ALA A 1076 -35.91 -19.91 34.54
C ALA A 1076 -35.38 -21.08 35.39
N GLY A 1077 -35.70 -22.32 35.03
CA GLY A 1077 -35.02 -23.50 35.59
C GLY A 1077 -33.65 -23.74 34.95
N GLN A 1078 -33.45 -23.22 33.74
CA GLN A 1078 -32.25 -23.42 32.92
C GLN A 1078 -32.07 -22.22 31.97
N LEU A 1079 -30.84 -21.75 31.77
CA LEU A 1079 -30.50 -20.64 30.87
C LEU A 1079 -29.34 -21.02 29.96
N THR A 1080 -29.52 -20.94 28.65
CA THR A 1080 -28.43 -21.17 27.68
C THR A 1080 -27.85 -19.85 27.19
N LEU A 1081 -26.56 -19.66 27.46
CA LEU A 1081 -25.78 -18.54 26.98
C LEU A 1081 -24.97 -18.98 25.77
N ASN A 1082 -25.10 -18.25 24.66
CA ASN A 1082 -24.35 -18.49 23.44
C ASN A 1082 -23.26 -17.43 23.30
N PHE A 1083 -22.02 -17.89 23.33
CA PHE A 1083 -20.86 -17.09 22.98
C PHE A 1083 -20.69 -17.21 21.47
N ALA A 1084 -20.89 -16.11 20.77
CA ALA A 1084 -20.62 -16.04 19.36
C ALA A 1084 -19.41 -15.14 19.16
N ALA A 1085 -18.40 -15.64 18.44
CA ALA A 1085 -17.48 -14.73 17.78
C ALA A 1085 -18.33 -13.91 16.78
N GLY A 1086 -18.40 -12.58 16.93
CA GLY A 1086 -19.22 -11.74 16.07
C GLY A 1086 -18.97 -11.99 14.57
N LYS A 1087 -19.96 -11.70 13.71
CA LYS A 1087 -19.82 -11.84 12.25
C LYS A 1087 -18.52 -11.16 11.76
N PRO A 1088 -17.85 -11.73 10.74
CA PRO A 1088 -16.46 -11.43 10.38
C PRO A 1088 -16.20 -9.93 10.26
N GLN A 1089 -15.45 -9.38 11.22
CA GLN A 1089 -14.86 -8.03 11.14
C GLN A 1089 -13.33 -8.11 11.00
N GLY A 1090 -12.87 -8.95 10.07
CA GLY A 1090 -11.56 -8.77 9.42
C GLY A 1090 -10.29 -9.21 10.16
N ALA A 1091 -10.33 -9.73 11.39
CA ALA A 1091 -9.13 -10.30 12.03
C ALA A 1091 -9.41 -11.47 12.98
N SER A 1092 -8.56 -12.49 12.96
CA SER A 1092 -8.55 -13.59 13.92
C SER A 1092 -7.92 -13.14 15.25
N ARG A 1093 -8.73 -13.02 16.32
CA ARG A 1093 -8.25 -12.84 17.71
C ARG A 1093 -8.76 -13.99 18.60
N PRO A 1094 -8.00 -14.46 19.60
CA PRO A 1094 -8.57 -15.28 20.66
C PRO A 1094 -9.48 -14.41 21.53
N LEU A 1095 -10.71 -14.84 21.74
CA LEU A 1095 -11.63 -14.23 22.70
C LEU A 1095 -11.83 -15.20 23.86
N SER A 1096 -11.45 -14.80 25.06
CA SER A 1096 -11.70 -15.56 26.28
C SER A 1096 -13.07 -15.22 26.84
N PHE A 1097 -13.80 -16.23 27.26
CA PHE A 1097 -15.11 -16.14 27.90
C PHE A 1097 -15.07 -16.92 29.20
N ALA A 1098 -15.64 -16.34 30.25
CA ALA A 1098 -15.85 -17.02 31.52
C ALA A 1098 -17.28 -16.74 32.00
N VAL A 1099 -17.95 -17.80 32.44
CA VAL A 1099 -19.26 -17.73 33.10
C VAL A 1099 -19.24 -18.59 34.35
N GLN A 1100 -19.51 -17.98 35.49
CA GLN A 1100 -19.69 -18.69 36.75
C GLN A 1100 -21.18 -18.75 37.08
N ASN A 1101 -21.70 -19.96 37.26
CA ASN A 1101 -23.03 -20.16 37.83
C ASN A 1101 -22.95 -19.86 39.33
N LEU A 1102 -23.73 -18.88 39.79
CA LEU A 1102 -23.71 -18.45 41.19
C LEU A 1102 -24.57 -19.35 42.08
N ASP A 1103 -25.43 -20.20 41.49
CA ASP A 1103 -26.28 -21.13 42.22
C ASP A 1103 -25.51 -22.40 42.67
N ASP A 1104 -24.63 -22.94 41.82
CA ASP A 1104 -23.85 -24.15 42.10
C ASP A 1104 -22.33 -23.95 42.13
N GLY A 1105 -21.86 -22.72 41.88
CA GLY A 1105 -20.45 -22.32 41.94
C GLY A 1105 -19.60 -22.79 40.75
N LYS A 1106 -20.17 -23.50 39.76
CA LYS A 1106 -19.40 -24.03 38.63
C LYS A 1106 -19.05 -22.94 37.63
N THR A 1107 -17.83 -23.00 37.12
CA THR A 1107 -17.32 -22.08 36.09
C THR A 1107 -17.18 -22.79 34.75
N PHE A 1108 -17.71 -22.16 33.71
CA PHE A 1108 -17.46 -22.49 32.32
C PHE A 1108 -16.50 -21.46 31.73
N GLU A 1109 -15.37 -21.92 31.22
CA GLU A 1109 -14.40 -21.09 30.51
C GLU A 1109 -14.16 -21.66 29.13
N THR A 1110 -14.13 -20.78 28.13
CA THR A 1110 -13.82 -21.16 26.75
C THR A 1110 -13.06 -20.05 26.05
N ILE A 1111 -12.28 -20.43 25.03
CA ILE A 1111 -11.60 -19.48 24.14
C ILE A 1111 -12.11 -19.74 22.73
N LEU A 1112 -12.80 -18.76 22.14
CA LEU A 1112 -13.19 -18.84 20.73
C LEU A 1112 -12.14 -18.17 19.86
N LEU A 1113 -11.75 -18.87 18.78
CA LEU A 1113 -10.85 -18.36 17.76
C LEU A 1113 -11.67 -17.91 16.56
N PHE A 1114 -11.65 -16.61 16.30
CA PHE A 1114 -12.21 -16.01 15.08
C PHE A 1114 -11.63 -16.68 13.82
N GLY A 1115 -12.48 -17.33 13.02
CA GLY A 1115 -12.11 -18.00 11.76
C GLY A 1115 -11.81 -19.52 11.87
N SER A 1116 -12.09 -20.16 13.00
CA SER A 1116 -12.10 -21.62 13.13
C SER A 1116 -13.49 -22.21 12.82
N SER A 1117 -13.61 -23.52 12.62
CA SER A 1117 -14.92 -24.21 12.50
C SER A 1117 -15.79 -24.06 13.75
N ARG A 1118 -15.19 -23.67 14.89
CA ARG A 1118 -15.87 -23.38 16.15
C ARG A 1118 -16.04 -21.86 16.30
N THR A 1119 -17.07 -21.32 15.64
CA THR A 1119 -17.40 -19.88 15.65
C THR A 1119 -18.30 -19.47 16.81
N SER A 1120 -18.83 -20.46 17.54
CA SER A 1120 -19.66 -20.26 18.70
C SER A 1120 -19.42 -21.38 19.71
N ASP A 1121 -19.67 -21.07 20.97
CA ASP A 1121 -19.84 -22.04 22.04
C ASP A 1121 -21.12 -21.72 22.80
N SER A 1122 -21.61 -22.67 23.57
CA SER A 1122 -22.69 -22.41 24.49
C SER A 1122 -22.43 -23.04 25.84
N VAL A 1123 -22.92 -22.38 26.88
CA VAL A 1123 -23.03 -22.96 28.21
C VAL A 1123 -24.47 -22.91 28.63
N THR A 1124 -24.94 -24.02 29.19
CA THR A 1124 -26.26 -24.07 29.79
C THR A 1124 -26.15 -24.16 31.30
N LEU A 1125 -26.68 -23.15 31.97
CA LEU A 1125 -26.69 -22.98 33.41
C LEU A 1125 -28.01 -23.53 33.96
N GLN A 1126 -27.95 -24.17 35.13
CA GLN A 1126 -29.13 -24.68 35.86
C GLN A 1126 -29.36 -23.83 37.09
N GLY A 1127 -30.61 -23.44 37.34
CA GLY A 1127 -30.98 -22.49 38.40
C GLY A 1127 -31.71 -23.14 39.58
N GLY A 1128 -31.73 -22.43 40.71
CA GLY A 1128 -32.49 -22.82 41.90
C GLY A 1128 -33.94 -22.30 41.91
N LEU A 1129 -34.63 -22.42 43.05
CA LEU A 1129 -36.04 -21.96 43.23
C LEU A 1129 -36.26 -20.47 42.93
N GLN A 1130 -35.20 -19.66 42.91
CA GLN A 1130 -35.27 -18.23 42.62
C GLN A 1130 -34.94 -17.87 41.16
N GLY A 1131 -34.64 -18.85 40.30
CA GLY A 1131 -34.18 -18.63 38.92
C GLY A 1131 -32.70 -18.96 38.72
N VAL A 1132 -32.16 -18.61 37.54
CA VAL A 1132 -30.73 -18.81 37.21
C VAL A 1132 -29.94 -17.54 37.48
N ARG A 1133 -28.82 -17.65 38.22
CA ARG A 1133 -27.89 -16.55 38.51
C ARG A 1133 -26.49 -16.83 37.97
N ALA A 1134 -25.88 -15.87 37.29
CA ALA A 1134 -24.55 -16.06 36.72
C ALA A 1134 -23.69 -14.79 36.76
N GLU A 1135 -22.39 -14.94 36.97
CA GLU A 1135 -21.40 -13.90 36.68
C GLU A 1135 -20.76 -14.17 35.32
N VAL A 1136 -20.64 -13.15 34.47
CA VAL A 1136 -20.15 -13.26 33.09
C VAL A 1136 -19.04 -12.25 32.82
N SER A 1137 -17.95 -12.75 32.22
CA SER A 1137 -16.83 -11.97 31.70
C SER A 1137 -16.58 -12.36 30.24
N ALA A 1138 -17.01 -11.52 29.29
CA ALA A 1138 -17.09 -11.89 27.88
C ALA A 1138 -17.10 -10.69 26.91
N PRO A 1139 -16.34 -10.70 25.81
CA PRO A 1139 -16.53 -9.74 24.72
C PRO A 1139 -17.74 -10.14 23.85
N GLY A 1140 -18.95 -9.76 24.29
CA GLY A 1140 -20.20 -9.92 23.53
C GLY A 1140 -20.92 -11.25 23.79
N LEU A 1141 -21.99 -11.17 24.57
CA LEU A 1141 -22.86 -12.28 24.92
C LEU A 1141 -24.19 -12.22 24.16
N SER A 1142 -24.66 -13.35 23.63
CA SER A 1142 -26.05 -13.50 23.16
C SER A 1142 -26.73 -14.64 23.92
N TRP A 1143 -27.99 -14.52 24.28
CA TRP A 1143 -28.74 -15.58 24.95
C TRP A 1143 -30.00 -15.93 24.14
N LEU A 1144 -30.47 -17.18 24.27
CA LEU A 1144 -31.69 -17.66 23.64
C LEU A 1144 -32.62 -18.26 24.70
N PRO A 1145 -33.78 -17.62 24.93
CA PRO A 1145 -35.03 -18.33 25.19
C PRO A 1145 -36.21 -17.67 24.44
N ALA A 1146 -37.24 -18.45 24.11
CA ALA A 1146 -38.37 -17.99 23.29
C ALA A 1146 -39.38 -17.09 24.02
N ASP A 1147 -39.22 -16.86 25.33
CA ASP A 1147 -40.28 -16.32 26.19
C ASP A 1147 -39.82 -15.80 27.58
N GLN A 1148 -38.52 -15.61 27.84
CA GLN A 1148 -38.02 -15.28 29.19
C GLN A 1148 -37.21 -13.97 29.26
N THR A 1149 -37.56 -13.12 30.22
CA THR A 1149 -36.89 -11.84 30.50
C THR A 1149 -35.57 -12.09 31.25
N VAL A 1150 -34.47 -11.55 30.72
CA VAL A 1150 -33.15 -11.61 31.36
C VAL A 1150 -32.71 -10.24 31.82
N PHE A 1151 -32.22 -10.20 33.05
CA PHE A 1151 -31.77 -9.00 33.74
C PHE A 1151 -30.24 -8.98 33.81
N PHE A 1152 -29.65 -7.82 33.57
CA PHE A 1152 -28.19 -7.63 33.60
C PHE A 1152 -27.80 -6.41 34.44
N ALA A 1153 -26.83 -6.61 35.34
CA ALA A 1153 -26.30 -5.58 36.23
C ALA A 1153 -24.78 -5.66 36.32
N HIS A 1154 -24.11 -4.55 36.64
CA HIS A 1154 -22.65 -4.52 36.77
C HIS A 1154 -22.15 -5.10 38.11
N ARG A 1155 -22.90 -4.94 39.22
CA ARG A 1155 -22.60 -5.56 40.52
C ARG A 1155 -23.84 -6.26 41.09
N TRP A 1156 -23.65 -7.36 41.81
CA TRP A 1156 -24.75 -8.11 42.44
C TRP A 1156 -25.54 -7.27 43.46
N ASP A 1157 -24.87 -6.42 44.23
CA ASP A 1157 -25.49 -5.55 45.24
C ASP A 1157 -26.43 -4.50 44.63
N ASP A 1158 -26.21 -4.10 43.37
CA ASP A 1158 -27.07 -3.14 42.64
C ASP A 1158 -28.45 -3.77 42.30
N PHE A 1159 -28.60 -5.09 42.46
CA PHE A 1159 -29.75 -5.87 42.02
C PHE A 1159 -30.62 -6.43 43.16
N ALA A 1160 -30.07 -6.67 44.35
CA ALA A 1160 -30.79 -7.29 45.47
C ALA A 1160 -32.08 -6.56 45.91
N PRO A 1161 -32.15 -5.21 45.94
CA PRO A 1161 -33.37 -4.49 46.31
C PRO A 1161 -34.45 -4.50 45.20
N VAL A 1162 -34.05 -4.64 43.94
CA VAL A 1162 -34.95 -4.70 42.77
C VAL A 1162 -35.65 -6.07 42.74
N LEU A 1163 -34.94 -7.15 43.07
CA LEU A 1163 -35.49 -8.49 43.23
C LEU A 1163 -36.61 -8.58 44.28
N GLY A 1164 -36.40 -7.93 45.44
CA GLY A 1164 -37.39 -7.90 46.51
C GLY A 1164 -38.71 -7.22 46.10
N ARG A 1165 -38.66 -6.21 45.23
CA ARG A 1165 -39.86 -5.47 44.78
C ARG A 1165 -40.53 -6.05 43.52
N ILE A 1166 -39.78 -6.64 42.60
CA ILE A 1166 -40.34 -7.34 41.42
C ILE A 1166 -41.14 -8.58 41.86
N GLY A 1167 -40.75 -9.21 42.98
CA GLY A 1167 -41.48 -10.33 43.58
C GLY A 1167 -42.83 -9.98 44.22
N GLU A 1168 -43.09 -8.71 44.56
CA GLU A 1168 -44.31 -8.32 45.29
C GLU A 1168 -45.36 -7.58 44.44
N GLN A 1169 -45.02 -6.79 43.39
CA GLN A 1169 -46.05 -5.96 42.69
C GLN A 1169 -45.81 -5.59 41.20
N SER A 1170 -45.16 -6.41 40.36
CA SER A 1170 -45.06 -6.09 38.91
C SER A 1170 -46.01 -6.93 38.04
N THR A 1171 -47.23 -6.43 37.80
CA THR A 1171 -48.22 -7.02 36.87
C THR A 1171 -48.10 -6.52 35.42
N LYS A 1172 -46.97 -5.90 35.03
CA LYS A 1172 -46.79 -5.32 33.68
C LYS A 1172 -45.45 -5.64 33.00
N LEU A 1173 -44.89 -6.81 33.29
CA LEU A 1173 -43.84 -7.42 32.43
C LEU A 1173 -44.39 -8.54 31.53
N ASP A 1174 -45.67 -8.90 31.68
CA ASP A 1174 -46.34 -9.87 30.81
C ASP A 1174 -46.90 -9.16 29.57
N ASN A 1175 -46.37 -9.53 28.39
CA ASN A 1175 -46.88 -9.31 27.04
C ASN A 1175 -48.14 -8.42 26.91
N THR A 1176 -47.96 -7.11 26.77
CA THR A 1176 -49.02 -6.25 26.20
C THR A 1176 -48.65 -5.88 24.77
N SER A 1177 -49.31 -6.54 23.82
CA SER A 1177 -49.42 -6.11 22.43
C SER A 1177 -49.70 -4.61 22.35
N LEU A 1178 -48.87 -3.88 21.61
CA LEU A 1178 -49.12 -2.49 21.23
C LEU A 1178 -50.49 -2.40 20.54
N PRO A 1179 -51.36 -1.43 20.88
CA PRO A 1179 -52.54 -1.17 20.08
C PRO A 1179 -52.11 -0.69 18.69
N ALA A 1180 -52.77 -1.20 17.64
CA ALA A 1180 -52.51 -0.81 16.26
C ALA A 1180 -52.62 0.72 16.11
N ALA A 1181 -51.65 1.32 15.40
CA ALA A 1181 -51.70 2.73 15.05
C ALA A 1181 -53.01 3.06 14.31
N PRO A 1182 -53.72 4.15 14.65
CA PRO A 1182 -54.88 4.57 13.88
C PRO A 1182 -54.43 4.96 12.48
N GLY A 1183 -55.07 4.38 11.47
CA GLY A 1183 -54.86 4.74 10.07
C GLY A 1183 -55.14 6.23 9.87
N GLY A 1184 -54.09 7.00 9.62
CA GLY A 1184 -54.15 8.41 9.27
C GLY A 1184 -54.08 8.57 7.75
N GLU A 1185 -55.19 9.03 7.19
CA GLU A 1185 -55.34 9.42 5.79
C GLU A 1185 -54.33 10.50 5.36
N SER A 1186 -53.98 10.47 4.08
CA SER A 1186 -53.23 11.51 3.40
C SER A 1186 -53.95 12.86 3.51
N ALA A 1187 -53.29 13.86 4.11
CA ALA A 1187 -53.72 15.25 4.03
C ALA A 1187 -52.58 16.13 3.49
N GLY A 1188 -52.83 16.65 2.28
CA GLY A 1188 -52.55 18.00 1.78
C GLY A 1188 -51.25 18.71 2.15
N ALA A 1189 -50.53 19.13 1.10
CA ALA A 1189 -49.58 20.23 1.12
C ALA A 1189 -50.23 21.54 1.59
N GLU A 1190 -49.51 22.35 2.37
CA GLU A 1190 -49.39 23.81 2.18
C GLU A 1190 -48.31 24.41 3.12
N GLU A 1191 -47.49 25.28 2.51
CA GLU A 1191 -46.38 26.16 2.96
C GLU A 1191 -45.19 25.62 3.77
#